data_AF-A0A9N9KKQ2-F1
#
_entry.id   AF-A0A9N9KKQ2-F1
#
_cell.length_a   1.000
_cell.length_b   1.000
_cell.length_c   1.000
_cell.angle_alpha   90.00
_cell.angle_beta   90.00
_cell.angle_gamma   90.00
#
_symmetry.space_group_name_H-M   'P 1'
#
loop_
_entity.id
_entity.type
_entity.pdbx_description
1 polymer ?
#
loop_
_entity_poly.entity_id
_entity_poly.type
_entity_poly.pdbx_seq_one_letter_code
_entity_poly.pdbx_strand_id
1 'polypeptide(L)'
;MPQRRDTSKSFLSPSNYDDDASSIHSERSDQESDSEDDEVLLGARTSADIRAHDRNVLIEEEERDKLLLEESMRRGRRGSGMSIAAPLKKLFQKSYSELPHEGGIEMSEKRDAGSGKRERRKNRRARRSQKKEKLMRGEDGRLLYEMEEGGMKEGSATGESSETEDSIEVDRRGLLGLQDEKSQKRRKWRRWCLIHLFITLGFSILVLVAWKLSTNRKGAKSNQKIMSNGTALFGPTTILISLDGFRADMLYRGITPRLKSFVEEGVSPAYMMPSFPSVTFPNHYTLVTGLYPESHGIVGNTFWDPVLKEEFYYTKTVAMLPKWWGGEPLWVTAEEQGIRTAIHMWPGSEAHIMAVEPAFVDAYNGREELTKKASRILELLDKPGEEDEVAETVDMRPQLIAAYVPNVDVDGHKFGPNSTEIRTTIANVDNMLNELFNGLEKRNLTNIVNVVIVSDHGMATTDITRLIQMEDIIDTSLIEHMDGWPLYGLRPKDMKDLQGLYDTLAEEASKNPNFEVYLRDKNMPERYHFSKNERIAPLWVIPKTGWAITTRKEFNIAEGKEKGLVYHPRGLHGYDHEHPLMRSIFVARGPAFPHAPNSRVEPFQNIEVYNIICDSLGLTPNPNNGTIRLPFKTVGLHSSEPTPQELVDPPPPTTPSASVPLSSTSTSTSSSITASQTPDAGLDGVISISPIEVDPVPDSSVYSPDVVPVGVDHVEEPNVDRPVVGDDSVVSEGEKKNFWSWLTDKFESVKTWLKNGKKKEDENVTVV
;
A
#
# COMPACT_ATOMS: atom_id res chain seq x y z
N MET A 1 60.27 36.04 10.02
CA MET A 1 61.01 36.35 11.27
C MET A 1 60.55 37.71 11.77
N PRO A 2 60.37 37.93 13.07
CA PRO A 2 60.11 36.97 14.16
C PRO A 2 58.89 37.45 15.03
N GLN A 3 58.49 36.92 16.20
CA GLN A 3 58.98 35.85 17.11
C GLN A 3 57.82 34.93 17.56
N ARG A 4 58.15 33.72 18.02
CA ARG A 4 57.30 32.92 18.93
C ARG A 4 57.33 33.51 20.35
N ARG A 5 56.32 33.19 21.18
CA ARG A 5 56.54 32.93 22.62
C ARG A 5 55.71 31.73 23.09
N ASP A 6 56.41 30.65 23.43
CA ASP A 6 55.93 29.64 24.37
C ASP A 6 56.20 30.12 25.80
N THR A 7 55.27 29.87 26.73
CA THR A 7 55.60 29.63 28.15
C THR A 7 54.63 28.62 28.76
N SER A 8 55.16 27.49 29.19
CA SER A 8 54.47 26.41 29.91
C SER A 8 54.09 26.78 31.34
N LYS A 9 53.07 26.10 31.88
CA LYS A 9 53.16 25.42 33.20
C LYS A 9 52.02 24.41 33.40
N SER A 10 52.38 23.20 33.79
CA SER A 10 51.46 22.22 34.38
C SER A 10 51.47 22.34 35.90
N PHE A 11 50.40 21.88 36.56
CA PHE A 11 50.47 21.19 37.85
C PHE A 11 49.27 20.25 38.00
N LEU A 12 49.42 19.22 38.84
CA LEU A 12 48.46 18.14 39.09
C LEU A 12 48.08 18.11 40.57
N SER A 13 46.85 17.66 40.87
CA SER A 13 46.46 16.98 42.13
C SER A 13 46.52 17.83 43.43
N PRO A 14 46.10 17.31 44.61
CA PRO A 14 44.75 16.79 44.91
C PRO A 14 44.23 17.24 46.32
N SER A 15 43.25 16.49 46.85
CA SER A 15 42.92 16.24 48.29
C SER A 15 42.20 17.30 49.15
N ASN A 16 41.35 16.73 50.03
CA ASN A 16 40.61 17.22 51.22
C ASN A 16 39.10 16.97 51.03
N TYR A 17 38.43 15.99 51.67
CA TYR A 17 38.72 15.14 52.84
C TYR A 17 38.60 15.84 54.22
N ASP A 18 37.36 15.81 54.72
CA ASP A 18 36.84 15.66 56.10
C ASP A 18 35.50 14.92 55.86
N ASP A 19 35.13 13.74 56.39
CA ASP A 19 35.61 12.92 57.51
C ASP A 19 35.13 13.40 58.90
N ASP A 20 33.85 13.12 59.20
CA ASP A 20 33.34 13.12 60.57
C ASP A 20 32.32 11.98 60.81
N ALA A 21 32.35 11.46 62.04
CA ALA A 21 31.84 10.15 62.51
C ALA A 21 30.28 10.02 62.58
N SER A 22 29.63 8.86 62.76
CA SER A 22 30.02 7.43 62.77
C SER A 22 28.79 6.49 62.81
N SER A 23 28.98 5.22 62.46
CA SER A 23 28.21 3.99 62.81
C SER A 23 26.75 4.08 63.28
N ILE A 24 25.85 3.38 62.57
CA ILE A 24 25.11 2.20 63.06
C ILE A 24 24.51 1.45 61.85
N HIS A 25 24.78 0.15 61.71
CA HIS A 25 24.14 -0.73 60.74
C HIS A 25 23.94 -2.12 61.36
N SER A 26 22.79 -2.30 62.02
CA SER A 26 22.29 -3.64 62.38
C SER A 26 20.80 -3.60 62.76
N GLU A 27 19.91 -3.40 61.79
CA GLU A 27 18.62 -4.11 61.76
C GLU A 27 17.92 -4.03 60.39
N ARG A 28 16.92 -4.90 60.25
CA ARG A 28 15.99 -5.16 59.13
C ARG A 28 15.18 -3.91 58.69
N SER A 29 14.53 -3.86 57.52
CA SER A 29 14.44 -4.65 56.27
C SER A 29 13.75 -3.73 55.20
N ASP A 30 13.32 -4.05 53.98
CA ASP A 30 12.98 -5.29 53.25
C ASP A 30 13.35 -5.16 51.76
N GLN A 31 13.72 -6.27 51.11
CA GLN A 31 13.53 -6.46 49.67
C GLN A 31 13.54 -7.96 49.33
N GLU A 32 12.56 -8.40 48.55
CA GLU A 32 12.31 -9.81 48.25
C GLU A 32 13.19 -10.29 47.10
N SER A 33 14.02 -11.30 47.36
CA SER A 33 14.71 -12.08 46.33
C SER A 33 13.95 -13.39 46.16
N ASP A 34 13.43 -13.63 44.95
CA ASP A 34 12.80 -14.91 44.62
C ASP A 34 13.84 -16.05 44.66
N SER A 35 13.40 -17.28 44.98
CA SER A 35 14.28 -18.30 45.58
C SER A 35 14.03 -19.75 45.16
N GLU A 36 13.43 -19.99 43.99
CA GLU A 36 13.18 -21.36 43.49
C GLU A 36 14.42 -22.13 43.01
N ASP A 37 15.52 -21.45 42.61
CA ASP A 37 16.69 -22.11 41.99
C ASP A 37 17.62 -22.84 42.96
N ASP A 38 17.73 -22.40 44.23
CA ASP A 38 18.73 -22.92 45.18
C ASP A 38 18.30 -24.21 45.92
N GLU A 39 16.99 -24.53 46.01
CA GLU A 39 16.52 -25.70 46.75
C GLU A 39 16.69 -27.04 45.97
N VAL A 40 17.02 -26.97 44.68
CA VAL A 40 17.11 -28.16 43.79
C VAL A 40 18.36 -29.02 44.06
N LEU A 41 19.38 -28.51 44.75
CA LEU A 41 20.70 -29.15 44.87
C LEU A 41 20.93 -30.03 46.11
N LEU A 42 19.98 -30.15 47.04
CA LEU A 42 20.11 -30.97 48.26
C LEU A 42 19.00 -32.02 48.44
N GLY A 43 18.77 -32.85 47.41
CA GLY A 43 17.80 -33.96 47.48
C GLY A 43 18.20 -35.20 46.69
N ALA A 44 18.79 -36.21 47.35
CA ALA A 44 19.03 -37.53 46.76
C ALA A 44 17.70 -38.32 46.64
N ARG A 45 16.94 -38.03 45.57
CA ARG A 45 15.60 -38.59 45.30
C ARG A 45 15.56 -40.11 45.46
N THR A 46 14.59 -40.63 46.22
CA THR A 46 14.51 -42.08 46.45
C THR A 46 14.04 -42.82 45.20
N SER A 47 14.26 -44.13 45.16
CA SER A 47 13.77 -44.97 44.07
C SER A 47 12.23 -45.04 44.02
N ALA A 48 11.52 -44.60 45.07
CA ALA A 48 10.06 -44.44 45.06
C ALA A 48 9.66 -43.14 44.35
N ASP A 49 10.30 -42.01 44.68
CA ASP A 49 10.00 -40.70 44.09
C ASP A 49 10.24 -40.67 42.59
N ILE A 50 11.33 -41.29 42.13
CA ILE A 50 11.64 -41.43 40.70
C ILE A 50 10.54 -42.22 39.99
N ARG A 51 10.01 -43.30 40.60
CA ARG A 51 8.88 -44.07 40.04
C ARG A 51 7.55 -43.30 40.08
N ALA A 52 7.33 -42.47 41.09
CA ALA A 52 6.16 -41.59 41.16
C ALA A 52 6.20 -40.51 40.06
N HIS A 53 7.36 -39.90 39.83
CA HIS A 53 7.59 -38.94 38.75
C HIS A 53 7.42 -39.59 37.36
N ASP A 54 8.06 -40.74 37.09
CA ASP A 54 7.90 -41.51 35.85
C ASP A 54 6.42 -41.87 35.58
N ARG A 55 5.65 -42.20 36.63
CA ARG A 55 4.22 -42.49 36.53
C ARG A 55 3.41 -41.24 36.17
N ASN A 56 3.70 -40.10 36.81
CA ASN A 56 2.96 -38.86 36.58
C ASN A 56 3.23 -38.29 35.17
N VAL A 57 4.50 -38.29 34.71
CA VAL A 57 4.86 -37.88 33.34
C VAL A 57 4.16 -38.76 32.29
N LEU A 58 3.99 -40.06 32.55
CA LEU A 58 3.23 -40.96 31.67
C LEU A 58 1.71 -40.72 31.69
N ILE A 59 1.16 -40.09 32.73
CA ILE A 59 -0.24 -39.67 32.79
C ILE A 59 -0.41 -38.36 32.02
N GLU A 60 0.47 -37.37 32.22
CA GLU A 60 0.43 -36.10 31.46
C GLU A 60 0.62 -36.29 29.95
N GLU A 61 1.52 -37.20 29.53
CA GLU A 61 1.63 -37.58 28.12
C GLU A 61 0.30 -38.17 27.58
N GLU A 62 -0.39 -38.98 28.38
CA GLU A 62 -1.65 -39.63 27.98
C GLU A 62 -2.83 -38.65 27.97
N GLU A 63 -2.85 -37.65 28.86
CA GLU A 63 -3.83 -36.55 28.83
C GLU A 63 -3.61 -35.60 27.65
N ARG A 64 -2.35 -35.25 27.32
CA ARG A 64 -2.04 -34.51 26.07
C ARG A 64 -2.43 -35.31 24.82
N ASP A 65 -2.11 -36.60 24.74
CA ASP A 65 -2.47 -37.46 23.60
C ASP A 65 -4.00 -37.64 23.49
N LYS A 66 -4.74 -37.56 24.61
CA LYS A 66 -6.21 -37.55 24.67
C LYS A 66 -6.81 -36.20 24.22
N LEU A 67 -6.31 -35.08 24.72
CA LEU A 67 -6.75 -33.73 24.32
C LEU A 67 -6.56 -33.50 22.82
N LEU A 68 -5.41 -33.89 22.25
CA LEU A 68 -5.18 -33.82 20.80
C LEU A 68 -6.14 -34.71 20.00
N LEU A 69 -6.59 -35.83 20.56
CA LEU A 69 -7.54 -36.74 19.93
C LEU A 69 -8.98 -36.21 20.04
N GLU A 70 -9.35 -35.55 21.14
CA GLU A 70 -10.61 -34.80 21.27
C GLU A 70 -10.65 -33.55 20.40
N GLU A 71 -9.54 -32.83 20.22
CA GLU A 71 -9.43 -31.70 19.29
C GLU A 71 -9.56 -32.19 17.83
N SER A 72 -8.91 -33.30 17.49
CA SER A 72 -9.08 -33.98 16.20
C SER A 72 -10.53 -34.41 15.95
N MET A 73 -11.22 -34.92 16.98
CA MET A 73 -12.64 -35.27 16.91
C MET A 73 -13.54 -34.03 16.81
N ARG A 74 -13.23 -32.92 17.49
CA ARG A 74 -13.93 -31.63 17.37
C ARG A 74 -13.78 -31.03 15.97
N ARG A 75 -12.58 -31.02 15.41
CA ARG A 75 -12.33 -30.62 14.01
C ARG A 75 -13.05 -31.53 13.00
N GLY A 76 -13.24 -32.81 13.33
CA GLY A 76 -14.05 -33.75 12.55
C GLY A 76 -15.58 -33.61 12.71
N ARG A 77 -16.08 -32.73 13.59
CA ARG A 77 -17.52 -32.64 13.94
C ARG A 77 -18.11 -31.23 13.93
N ARG A 78 -17.32 -30.20 13.62
CA ARG A 78 -17.79 -28.85 13.28
C ARG A 78 -17.58 -28.61 11.77
N GLY A 79 -18.61 -28.92 10.98
CA GLY A 79 -18.65 -28.54 9.58
C GLY A 79 -19.23 -27.14 9.39
N SER A 80 -18.44 -26.24 8.81
CA SER A 80 -18.97 -25.27 7.85
C SER A 80 -18.65 -25.81 6.44
N GLY A 81 -19.48 -25.61 5.42
CA GLY A 81 -20.74 -24.87 5.47
C GLY A 81 -21.25 -24.38 4.13
N MET A 82 -20.72 -24.85 3.00
CA MET A 82 -21.26 -24.60 1.66
C MET A 82 -20.91 -25.74 0.70
N SER A 83 -21.77 -25.94 -0.30
CA SER A 83 -21.74 -27.07 -1.22
C SER A 83 -21.04 -26.74 -2.54
N ILE A 84 -20.18 -27.64 -3.01
CA ILE A 84 -19.73 -27.68 -4.41
C ILE A 84 -20.23 -28.98 -5.03
N ALA A 85 -20.95 -28.87 -6.14
CA ALA A 85 -21.46 -30.02 -6.89
C ALA A 85 -20.31 -30.74 -7.62
N ALA A 86 -20.42 -32.06 -7.76
CA ALA A 86 -19.42 -32.89 -8.42
C ALA A 86 -19.95 -33.51 -9.72
N PRO A 87 -19.13 -33.51 -10.78
CA PRO A 87 -19.18 -34.59 -11.77
C PRO A 87 -17.85 -35.35 -11.94
N LEU A 88 -16.94 -35.33 -10.95
CA LEU A 88 -15.68 -36.12 -10.96
C LEU A 88 -15.67 -37.38 -10.07
N LYS A 89 -16.79 -37.69 -9.41
CA LYS A 89 -16.88 -38.81 -8.45
C LYS A 89 -17.25 -40.17 -9.08
N LYS A 90 -16.87 -40.40 -10.35
CA LYS A 90 -17.33 -41.55 -11.16
C LYS A 90 -16.21 -42.44 -11.74
N LEU A 91 -14.97 -42.32 -11.23
CA LEU A 91 -13.79 -42.98 -11.80
C LEU A 91 -13.22 -44.16 -10.98
N PHE A 92 -13.40 -44.21 -9.65
CA PHE A 92 -12.84 -45.28 -8.80
C PHE A 92 -13.82 -45.80 -7.74
N GLN A 93 -14.80 -46.57 -8.20
CA GLN A 93 -15.52 -47.50 -7.32
C GLN A 93 -16.04 -48.71 -8.11
N LYS A 94 -15.45 -49.88 -7.88
CA LYS A 94 -16.03 -51.19 -8.22
C LYS A 94 -15.54 -52.25 -7.23
N SER A 95 -16.49 -52.86 -6.54
CA SER A 95 -16.32 -54.17 -5.91
C SER A 95 -16.34 -55.24 -7.00
N TYR A 96 -15.68 -56.40 -6.78
CA TYR A 96 -16.13 -57.69 -7.30
C TYR A 96 -15.57 -58.86 -6.47
N SER A 97 -16.26 -59.99 -6.53
CA SER A 97 -16.02 -61.23 -5.78
C SER A 97 -15.63 -62.40 -6.71
N GLU A 98 -14.86 -63.34 -6.15
CA GLU A 98 -14.80 -64.79 -6.48
C GLU A 98 -14.66 -65.24 -7.96
N LEU A 99 -13.41 -65.55 -8.35
CA LEU A 99 -12.84 -66.85 -8.82
C LEU A 99 -13.68 -67.89 -9.62
N PRO A 100 -13.07 -68.86 -10.37
CA PRO A 100 -11.64 -69.07 -10.74
C PRO A 100 -11.36 -69.44 -12.23
N HIS A 101 -10.08 -69.71 -12.56
CA HIS A 101 -9.51 -70.32 -13.81
C HIS A 101 -9.65 -69.51 -15.14
N GLU A 102 -8.71 -69.50 -16.09
CA GLU A 102 -7.25 -69.83 -16.15
C GLU A 102 -6.70 -69.30 -17.52
N GLY A 103 -5.42 -69.00 -17.77
CA GLY A 103 -4.21 -68.85 -16.94
C GLY A 103 -2.92 -68.82 -17.77
N GLY A 104 -1.78 -68.49 -17.14
CA GLY A 104 -0.44 -68.37 -17.77
C GLY A 104 -0.18 -67.03 -18.48
N ILE A 105 1.02 -66.43 -18.46
CA ILE A 105 2.32 -66.73 -17.81
C ILE A 105 2.99 -65.40 -17.35
N GLU A 106 3.66 -65.41 -16.18
CA GLU A 106 4.67 -64.47 -15.59
C GLU A 106 4.48 -62.92 -15.70
N MET A 107 4.33 -62.19 -14.57
CA MET A 107 5.37 -61.55 -13.71
C MET A 107 6.17 -60.40 -14.37
N SER A 108 6.43 -59.22 -13.77
CA SER A 108 6.18 -58.62 -12.43
C SER A 108 5.97 -57.08 -12.59
N GLU A 109 5.97 -56.10 -11.66
CA GLU A 109 6.35 -55.95 -10.23
C GLU A 109 5.58 -54.73 -9.61
N LYS A 110 5.92 -54.31 -8.38
CA LYS A 110 5.60 -53.04 -7.67
C LYS A 110 4.14 -52.69 -7.36
N ARG A 111 3.71 -52.99 -6.12
CA ARG A 111 2.82 -52.17 -5.27
C ARG A 111 2.90 -52.63 -3.81
N ASP A 112 3.31 -51.76 -2.88
CA ASP A 112 2.58 -51.31 -1.68
C ASP A 112 3.49 -50.45 -0.78
N ALA A 113 2.93 -49.47 -0.07
CA ALA A 113 3.61 -48.61 0.91
C ALA A 113 2.68 -48.09 2.04
N GLY A 114 1.39 -48.47 2.07
CA GLY A 114 0.40 -47.84 2.95
C GLY A 114 0.26 -48.47 4.34
N SER A 115 0.25 -49.80 4.41
CA SER A 115 -0.15 -50.58 5.61
C SER A 115 0.78 -50.38 6.82
N GLY A 116 2.10 -50.48 6.61
CA GLY A 116 3.10 -50.58 7.69
C GLY A 116 3.17 -49.38 8.66
N LYS A 117 2.69 -48.19 8.29
CA LYS A 117 2.63 -47.02 9.21
C LYS A 117 1.57 -47.21 10.30
N ARG A 118 0.42 -47.80 9.98
CA ARG A 118 -0.71 -47.98 10.94
C ARG A 118 -0.37 -49.04 11.99
N GLU A 119 0.26 -50.13 11.57
CA GLU A 119 0.66 -51.24 12.43
C GLU A 119 1.80 -50.87 13.39
N ARG A 120 2.83 -50.15 12.92
CA ARG A 120 3.88 -49.60 13.80
C ARG A 120 3.31 -48.72 14.92
N ARG A 121 2.26 -47.93 14.65
CA ARG A 121 1.60 -47.09 15.66
C ARG A 121 0.79 -47.93 16.67
N LYS A 122 0.15 -49.02 16.24
CA LYS A 122 -0.54 -50.00 17.11
C LYS A 122 0.46 -50.70 18.05
N ASN A 123 1.57 -51.21 17.53
CA ASN A 123 2.59 -51.92 18.31
C ASN A 123 3.32 -51.02 19.32
N ARG A 124 3.49 -49.72 19.01
CA ARG A 124 4.03 -48.73 19.97
C ARG A 124 3.07 -48.46 21.15
N ARG A 125 1.75 -48.43 20.93
CA ARG A 125 0.77 -48.33 22.03
C ARG A 125 0.74 -49.61 22.88
N ALA A 126 0.76 -50.80 22.26
CA ALA A 126 0.80 -52.07 22.99
C ALA A 126 2.01 -52.17 23.94
N ARG A 127 3.22 -51.81 23.47
CA ARG A 127 4.43 -51.78 24.33
C ARG A 127 4.36 -50.77 25.47
N ARG A 128 3.77 -49.58 25.27
CA ARG A 128 3.56 -48.61 26.35
C ARG A 128 2.58 -49.15 27.40
N SER A 129 1.48 -49.77 26.97
CA SER A 129 0.50 -50.41 27.87
C SER A 129 1.12 -51.53 28.71
N GLN A 130 1.93 -52.42 28.13
CA GLN A 130 2.66 -53.44 28.90
C GLN A 130 3.68 -52.85 29.90
N LYS A 131 4.39 -51.77 29.56
CA LYS A 131 5.29 -51.09 30.54
C LYS A 131 4.47 -50.47 31.68
N LYS A 132 3.30 -49.88 31.40
CA LYS A 132 2.38 -49.34 32.41
C LYS A 132 1.87 -50.45 33.33
N GLU A 133 1.43 -51.59 32.79
CA GLU A 133 0.95 -52.72 33.60
C GLU A 133 2.05 -53.25 34.56
N LYS A 134 3.28 -53.43 34.06
CA LYS A 134 4.44 -53.84 34.88
C LYS A 134 4.88 -52.81 35.93
N LEU A 135 4.48 -51.55 35.82
CA LEU A 135 4.72 -50.51 36.83
C LEU A 135 3.57 -50.38 37.84
N MET A 136 2.38 -50.91 37.52
CA MET A 136 1.21 -50.90 38.38
C MET A 136 1.05 -52.22 39.17
N ARG A 137 1.50 -53.36 38.62
CA ARG A 137 1.70 -54.62 39.34
C ARG A 137 3.10 -54.63 39.97
N GLY A 138 3.19 -54.20 41.23
CA GLY A 138 4.43 -54.25 42.01
C GLY A 138 4.78 -55.67 42.46
N GLU A 139 5.34 -56.49 41.58
CA GLU A 139 5.72 -57.89 41.86
C GLU A 139 7.21 -58.16 41.60
N ASP A 140 8.07 -57.70 42.52
CA ASP A 140 9.40 -58.29 42.80
C ASP A 140 9.52 -58.62 44.32
N GLY A 141 8.38 -58.86 44.98
CA GLY A 141 8.27 -59.15 46.42
C GLY A 141 8.65 -60.58 46.81
N ARG A 142 9.75 -61.11 46.27
CA ARG A 142 10.19 -62.50 46.50
C ARG A 142 11.71 -62.70 46.63
N LEU A 143 12.39 -61.78 47.32
CA LEU A 143 13.72 -62.02 47.92
C LEU A 143 14.05 -61.02 49.06
N LEU A 144 13.06 -60.71 49.90
CA LEU A 144 13.23 -59.78 51.03
C LEU A 144 12.21 -60.05 52.16
N TYR A 145 12.06 -61.32 52.54
CA TYR A 145 11.25 -61.76 53.68
C TYR A 145 12.04 -62.74 54.56
N GLU A 146 13.27 -62.34 54.90
CA GLU A 146 14.13 -63.05 55.85
C GLU A 146 15.26 -62.12 56.33
N MET A 147 14.91 -60.98 56.96
CA MET A 147 15.82 -60.16 57.80
C MET A 147 15.10 -59.02 58.57
N GLU A 148 13.91 -59.25 59.11
CA GLU A 148 13.32 -58.39 60.16
C GLU A 148 12.66 -59.22 61.26
N GLU A 149 13.48 -59.93 62.03
CA GLU A 149 13.12 -60.27 63.42
C GLU A 149 14.40 -60.30 64.27
N GLY A 150 14.41 -59.54 65.38
CA GLY A 150 15.61 -59.32 66.19
C GLY A 150 15.70 -60.27 67.37
N GLY A 151 16.82 -60.99 67.52
CA GLY A 151 17.09 -61.87 68.66
C GLY A 151 18.59 -62.02 68.93
N MET A 152 19.00 -61.94 70.19
CA MET A 152 20.41 -62.05 70.60
C MET A 152 20.89 -63.51 70.65
N LYS A 153 22.07 -63.82 70.08
CA LYS A 153 23.26 -64.31 70.84
C LYS A 153 24.52 -64.60 70.02
N GLU A 154 25.65 -64.36 70.69
CA GLU A 154 26.98 -64.99 70.66
C GLU A 154 27.31 -66.08 69.59
N GLY A 155 28.45 -65.96 68.88
CA GLY A 155 29.07 -67.12 68.22
C GLY A 155 30.17 -66.87 67.16
N SER A 156 31.37 -67.40 67.41
CA SER A 156 32.51 -67.69 66.49
C SER A 156 32.15 -68.57 65.27
N ALA A 157 32.93 -68.74 64.18
CA ALA A 157 34.16 -68.11 63.62
C ALA A 157 34.47 -68.74 62.22
N THR A 158 35.56 -68.32 61.53
CA THR A 158 36.34 -69.02 60.43
C THR A 158 35.56 -69.67 59.27
N GLY A 159 35.75 -69.30 58.00
CA GLY A 159 36.90 -69.66 57.11
C GLY A 159 36.31 -70.15 55.77
N GLU A 160 36.77 -69.74 54.58
CA GLU A 160 37.96 -70.18 53.81
C GLU A 160 37.76 -71.48 52.97
N SER A 161 38.41 -71.56 51.79
CA SER A 161 38.46 -72.69 50.81
C SER A 161 37.17 -73.07 50.04
N SER A 162 37.21 -73.82 48.92
CA SER A 162 38.12 -73.83 47.73
C SER A 162 37.52 -74.71 46.61
N GLU A 163 38.15 -74.75 45.42
CA GLU A 163 38.09 -75.83 44.39
C GLU A 163 36.74 -76.03 43.64
N THR A 164 36.63 -75.99 42.28
CA THR A 164 37.24 -76.79 41.18
C THR A 164 36.79 -78.26 41.17
N GLU A 165 36.54 -78.93 40.03
CA GLU A 165 36.60 -78.58 38.59
C GLU A 165 35.73 -79.60 37.83
N ASP A 166 35.13 -79.27 36.65
CA ASP A 166 35.01 -80.24 35.53
C ASP A 166 34.48 -79.66 34.20
N SER A 167 34.62 -80.46 33.12
CA SER A 167 33.92 -80.39 31.81
C SER A 167 34.35 -79.33 30.76
N ILE A 168 35.66 -79.21 30.53
CA ILE A 168 36.22 -78.51 29.36
C ILE A 168 35.97 -79.32 28.06
N GLU A 169 34.78 -79.23 27.45
CA GLU A 169 34.49 -79.90 26.16
C GLU A 169 33.57 -79.09 25.20
N VAL A 170 33.22 -77.84 25.53
CA VAL A 170 32.34 -76.98 24.71
C VAL A 170 33.10 -75.85 23.99
N ASP A 171 34.25 -75.43 24.52
CA ASP A 171 34.81 -74.11 24.25
C ASP A 171 35.36 -73.91 22.81
N ARG A 172 35.66 -75.01 22.10
CA ARG A 172 36.19 -74.95 20.73
C ARG A 172 35.18 -74.47 19.67
N ARG A 173 33.88 -74.37 20.00
CA ARG A 173 32.85 -73.76 19.13
C ARG A 173 32.44 -72.34 19.54
N GLY A 174 32.69 -71.91 20.78
CA GLY A 174 32.37 -70.55 21.24
C GLY A 174 33.29 -69.47 20.65
N LEU A 175 34.59 -69.76 20.57
CA LEU A 175 35.62 -68.77 20.22
C LEU A 175 35.48 -68.12 18.83
N LEU A 176 34.97 -68.83 17.82
CA LEU A 176 34.75 -68.28 16.49
C LEU A 176 33.53 -67.35 16.41
N GLY A 177 32.48 -67.60 17.21
CA GLY A 177 31.29 -66.73 17.25
C GLY A 177 31.57 -65.38 17.92
N LEU A 178 32.33 -65.40 19.01
CA LEU A 178 32.65 -64.21 19.82
C LEU A 178 33.53 -63.19 19.08
N GLN A 179 34.29 -63.61 18.06
CA GLN A 179 35.12 -62.71 17.26
C GLN A 179 34.29 -61.92 16.23
N ASP A 180 33.32 -62.55 15.56
CA ASP A 180 32.45 -61.82 14.60
C ASP A 180 31.39 -60.94 15.29
N GLU A 181 30.84 -61.35 16.44
CA GLU A 181 29.91 -60.52 17.23
C GLU A 181 30.53 -59.16 17.59
N LYS A 182 31.81 -59.15 17.99
CA LYS A 182 32.60 -57.93 18.25
C LYS A 182 32.90 -57.14 16.97
N SER A 183 33.12 -57.83 15.83
CA SER A 183 33.26 -57.21 14.50
C SER A 183 31.97 -56.45 14.09
N GLN A 184 30.81 -57.10 14.20
CA GLN A 184 29.53 -56.53 13.81
C GLN A 184 29.09 -55.39 14.72
N LYS A 185 29.33 -55.49 16.04
CA LYS A 185 29.07 -54.38 16.98
C LYS A 185 29.91 -53.14 16.63
N ARG A 186 31.21 -53.30 16.32
CA ARG A 186 32.07 -52.18 15.83
C ARG A 186 31.63 -51.63 14.48
N ARG A 187 31.22 -52.47 13.51
CA ARG A 187 30.68 -52.02 12.21
C ARG A 187 29.36 -51.25 12.36
N LYS A 188 28.44 -51.72 13.20
CA LYS A 188 27.17 -51.03 13.50
C LYS A 188 27.42 -49.68 14.18
N TRP A 189 28.30 -49.62 15.19
CA TRP A 189 28.65 -48.35 15.86
C TRP A 189 29.28 -47.35 14.87
N ARG A 190 30.29 -47.75 14.09
CA ARG A 190 30.88 -46.88 13.05
C ARG A 190 29.84 -46.38 12.04
N ARG A 191 28.89 -47.22 11.63
CA ARG A 191 27.79 -46.81 10.73
C ARG A 191 26.87 -45.76 11.37
N TRP A 192 26.55 -45.89 12.65
CA TRP A 192 25.79 -44.87 13.39
C TRP A 192 26.59 -43.57 13.57
N CYS A 193 27.87 -43.64 13.93
CA CYS A 193 28.73 -42.45 14.02
C CYS A 193 28.82 -41.72 12.67
N LEU A 194 28.95 -42.43 11.55
CA LEU A 194 28.92 -41.83 10.21
C LEU A 194 27.55 -41.21 9.87
N ILE A 195 26.44 -41.87 10.23
CA ILE A 195 25.09 -41.30 10.05
C ILE A 195 24.93 -40.00 10.85
N HIS A 196 25.36 -39.97 12.12
CA HIS A 196 25.33 -38.76 12.94
C HIS A 196 26.28 -37.68 12.40
N LEU A 197 27.46 -38.04 11.90
CA LEU A 197 28.39 -37.10 11.24
C LEU A 197 27.77 -36.47 9.98
N PHE A 198 27.06 -37.24 9.16
CA PHE A 198 26.35 -36.68 8.00
C PHE A 198 25.15 -35.82 8.41
N ILE A 199 24.46 -36.15 9.50
CA ILE A 199 23.37 -35.31 10.05
C ILE A 199 23.93 -34.00 10.60
N THR A 200 25.01 -34.01 11.39
CA THR A 200 25.61 -32.78 11.92
C THR A 200 26.22 -31.95 10.79
N LEU A 201 26.92 -32.55 9.82
CA LEU A 201 27.43 -31.85 8.64
C LEU A 201 26.30 -31.21 7.82
N GLY A 202 25.20 -31.94 7.58
CA GLY A 202 24.02 -31.42 6.89
C GLY A 202 23.36 -30.27 7.66
N PHE A 203 23.29 -30.35 8.99
CA PHE A 203 22.77 -29.29 9.84
C PHE A 203 23.70 -28.07 9.87
N SER A 204 25.02 -28.26 9.95
CA SER A 204 26.01 -27.17 9.84
C SER A 204 25.96 -26.50 8.47
N ILE A 205 25.74 -27.24 7.37
CA ILE A 205 25.53 -26.67 6.04
C ILE A 205 24.22 -25.87 6.00
N LEU A 206 23.12 -26.38 6.56
CA LEU A 206 21.86 -25.63 6.66
C LEU A 206 21.99 -24.35 7.50
N VAL A 207 22.70 -24.40 8.63
CA VAL A 207 23.00 -23.23 9.46
C VAL A 207 23.90 -22.23 8.71
N LEU A 208 24.92 -22.69 7.97
CA LEU A 208 25.76 -21.81 7.16
C LEU A 208 25.00 -21.19 5.97
N VAL A 209 24.07 -21.92 5.35
CA VAL A 209 23.19 -21.39 4.30
C VAL A 209 22.20 -20.38 4.88
N ALA A 210 21.54 -20.70 5.98
CA ALA A 210 20.62 -19.78 6.68
C ALA A 210 21.35 -18.53 7.18
N TRP A 211 22.56 -18.69 7.74
CA TRP A 211 23.42 -17.58 8.14
C TRP A 211 23.85 -16.73 6.94
N LYS A 212 24.30 -17.34 5.82
CA LYS A 212 24.67 -16.59 4.61
C LYS A 212 23.48 -15.82 4.01
N LEU A 213 22.30 -16.41 4.00
CA LEU A 213 21.06 -15.74 3.59
C LEU A 213 20.69 -14.60 4.56
N SER A 214 20.89 -14.80 5.87
CA SER A 214 20.68 -13.78 6.90
C SER A 214 21.73 -12.65 6.87
N THR A 215 22.97 -12.92 6.44
CA THR A 215 23.99 -11.87 6.26
C THR A 215 23.78 -11.11 4.96
N ASN A 216 23.33 -11.75 3.88
CA ASN A 216 22.90 -11.07 2.67
C ASN A 216 21.63 -10.22 2.87
N ARG A 217 20.86 -10.45 3.96
CA ARG A 217 19.77 -9.58 4.41
C ARG A 217 20.22 -8.34 5.19
N LYS A 218 21.50 -8.22 5.57
CA LYS A 218 22.07 -6.89 5.78
C LYS A 218 22.27 -6.31 4.39
N GLY A 219 21.23 -5.61 3.90
CA GLY A 219 21.28 -4.87 2.65
C GLY A 219 22.56 -4.04 2.60
N ALA A 220 23.16 -3.91 1.41
CA ALA A 220 24.34 -3.07 1.26
C ALA A 220 23.95 -1.67 1.74
N LYS A 221 24.51 -1.22 2.89
CA LYS A 221 24.33 0.17 3.35
C LYS A 221 24.82 1.04 2.19
N SER A 222 23.87 1.60 1.45
CA SER A 222 24.18 2.44 0.31
C SER A 222 25.02 3.60 0.84
N ASN A 223 26.05 4.01 0.09
CA ASN A 223 26.88 5.17 0.46
C ASN A 223 26.09 6.46 0.20
N GLN A 224 24.95 6.57 0.88
CA GLN A 224 24.02 7.68 0.79
C GLN A 224 24.71 8.91 1.34
N LYS A 225 24.62 10.00 0.59
CA LYS A 225 25.21 11.28 0.98
C LYS A 225 24.39 11.86 2.13
N ILE A 226 24.79 11.56 3.36
CA ILE A 226 24.24 12.19 4.56
C ILE A 226 24.51 13.70 4.48
N MET A 227 23.47 14.49 4.78
CA MET A 227 23.52 15.95 4.88
C MET A 227 23.10 16.34 6.30
N SER A 228 23.47 17.53 6.76
CA SER A 228 23.03 18.05 8.06
C SER A 228 22.38 19.41 7.88
N ASN A 229 21.32 19.64 8.65
CA ASN A 229 20.62 20.92 8.75
C ASN A 229 21.17 21.83 9.87
N GLY A 230 22.19 21.35 10.61
CA GLY A 230 22.79 22.01 11.76
C GLY A 230 22.37 21.45 13.12
N THR A 231 21.29 20.66 13.20
CA THR A 231 20.81 20.02 14.45
C THR A 231 20.72 18.50 14.37
N ALA A 232 20.53 17.94 13.18
CA ALA A 232 20.26 16.54 12.91
C ALA A 232 20.99 16.07 11.63
N LEU A 233 21.00 14.75 11.38
CA LEU A 233 21.55 14.14 10.17
C LEU A 233 20.43 13.56 9.30
N PHE A 234 20.51 13.79 8.00
CA PHE A 234 19.51 13.37 7.02
C PHE A 234 20.17 12.54 5.92
N GLY A 235 19.69 11.32 5.71
CA GLY A 235 19.87 10.64 4.43
C GLY A 235 19.02 11.30 3.33
N PRO A 236 19.20 10.92 2.05
CA PRO A 236 18.26 11.17 0.97
C PRO A 236 16.82 11.00 1.43
N THR A 237 16.10 12.13 1.50
CA THR A 237 14.73 12.21 2.04
C THR A 237 13.85 12.81 0.96
N THR A 238 12.69 12.20 0.70
CA THR A 238 11.74 12.65 -0.34
C THR A 238 10.32 12.70 0.21
N ILE A 239 9.71 13.88 0.10
CA ILE A 239 8.28 14.11 0.37
C ILE A 239 7.55 14.04 -0.98
N LEU A 240 6.59 13.12 -1.11
CA LEU A 240 5.70 12.99 -2.26
C LEU A 240 4.29 13.44 -1.85
N ILE A 241 3.77 14.50 -2.46
CA ILE A 241 2.46 15.07 -2.13
C ILE A 241 1.54 14.94 -3.35
N SER A 242 0.42 14.24 -3.20
CA SER A 242 -0.62 14.18 -4.23
C SER A 242 -1.76 15.14 -3.93
N LEU A 243 -2.07 16.02 -4.88
CA LEU A 243 -3.20 16.93 -4.88
C LEU A 243 -4.31 16.36 -5.78
N ASP A 244 -5.31 15.71 -5.20
CA ASP A 244 -6.34 14.98 -5.94
C ASP A 244 -7.12 15.89 -6.90
N GLY A 245 -7.32 15.44 -8.14
CA GLY A 245 -8.05 16.18 -9.17
C GLY A 245 -7.43 17.53 -9.60
N PHE A 246 -6.21 17.85 -9.15
CA PHE A 246 -5.54 19.11 -9.47
C PHE A 246 -5.11 19.14 -10.94
N ARG A 247 -5.97 19.73 -11.78
CA ARG A 247 -5.81 19.84 -13.23
C ARG A 247 -4.67 20.79 -13.61
N ALA A 248 -3.89 20.44 -14.64
CA ALA A 248 -2.67 21.15 -15.00
C ALA A 248 -2.82 22.66 -15.30
N ASP A 249 -3.99 23.10 -15.80
CA ASP A 249 -4.27 24.52 -16.05
C ASP A 249 -4.41 25.34 -14.75
N MET A 250 -4.72 24.70 -13.61
CA MET A 250 -4.97 25.38 -12.34
C MET A 250 -3.75 26.16 -11.83
N LEU A 251 -2.53 25.70 -12.14
CA LEU A 251 -1.27 26.40 -11.85
C LEU A 251 -1.21 27.81 -12.47
N TYR A 252 -1.87 28.00 -13.61
CA TYR A 252 -1.80 29.24 -14.42
C TYR A 252 -2.96 30.21 -14.14
N ARG A 253 -3.88 29.87 -13.22
CA ARG A 253 -5.06 30.68 -12.87
C ARG A 253 -4.76 31.89 -11.95
N GLY A 254 -3.50 32.13 -11.61
CA GLY A 254 -3.07 33.26 -10.76
C GLY A 254 -3.50 33.16 -9.29
N ILE A 255 -3.90 31.97 -8.83
CA ILE A 255 -4.39 31.72 -7.46
C ILE A 255 -3.51 30.76 -6.65
N THR A 256 -2.36 30.38 -7.19
CA THR A 256 -1.40 29.45 -6.56
C THR A 256 0.04 30.01 -6.56
N PRO A 257 0.30 31.11 -5.83
CA PRO A 257 1.61 31.75 -5.80
C PRO A 257 2.75 30.83 -5.28
N ARG A 258 2.48 29.95 -4.31
CA ARG A 258 3.49 29.03 -3.76
C ARG A 258 3.86 27.93 -4.75
N LEU A 259 2.88 27.30 -5.41
CA LEU A 259 3.13 26.33 -6.48
C LEU A 259 3.84 26.97 -7.68
N LYS A 260 3.47 28.20 -8.06
CA LYS A 260 4.16 28.94 -9.13
C LYS A 260 5.64 29.19 -8.79
N SER A 261 5.91 29.71 -7.59
CA SER A 261 7.29 29.90 -7.09
C SER A 261 8.04 28.56 -7.03
N PHE A 262 7.37 27.46 -6.70
CA PHE A 262 7.99 26.13 -6.66
C PHE A 262 8.35 25.58 -8.04
N VAL A 263 7.58 25.89 -9.09
CA VAL A 263 7.96 25.67 -10.49
C VAL A 263 9.17 26.53 -10.87
N GLU A 264 9.14 27.82 -10.52
CA GLU A 264 10.23 28.77 -10.81
C GLU A 264 11.54 28.44 -10.07
N GLU A 265 11.47 27.73 -8.94
CA GLU A 265 12.61 27.22 -8.18
C GLU A 265 13.12 25.84 -8.65
N GLY A 266 12.32 25.09 -9.41
CA GLY A 266 12.47 23.63 -9.55
C GLY A 266 12.56 23.11 -10.98
N VAL A 267 12.10 21.87 -11.16
CA VAL A 267 11.98 21.18 -12.45
C VAL A 267 10.58 20.59 -12.63
N SER A 268 10.01 20.78 -13.82
CA SER A 268 8.66 20.29 -14.16
C SER A 268 8.45 20.07 -15.66
N PRO A 269 7.58 19.13 -16.08
CA PRO A 269 7.00 19.17 -17.41
C PRO A 269 5.98 20.31 -17.52
N ALA A 270 5.46 20.57 -18.73
CA ALA A 270 4.29 21.44 -18.90
C ALA A 270 2.99 20.83 -18.32
N TYR A 271 2.95 19.50 -18.19
CA TYR A 271 1.91 18.70 -17.55
C TYR A 271 2.39 17.24 -17.43
N MET A 272 1.78 16.47 -16.53
CA MET A 272 1.86 15.02 -16.51
C MET A 272 0.58 14.43 -17.14
N MET A 273 0.69 13.22 -17.68
CA MET A 273 -0.45 12.44 -18.16
C MET A 273 -0.80 11.35 -17.13
N PRO A 274 -2.08 11.16 -16.77
CA PRO A 274 -2.49 10.00 -16.01
C PRO A 274 -2.33 8.70 -16.82
N SER A 275 -2.58 7.58 -16.19
CA SER A 275 -2.88 6.30 -16.84
C SER A 275 -4.38 6.17 -17.07
N PHE A 276 -4.80 5.34 -18.02
CA PHE A 276 -6.21 5.10 -18.30
C PHE A 276 -6.76 3.93 -17.45
N PRO A 277 -7.98 4.04 -16.88
CA PRO A 277 -8.83 5.23 -16.78
C PRO A 277 -8.26 6.25 -15.80
N SER A 278 -8.50 7.54 -16.07
CA SER A 278 -8.00 8.67 -15.26
C SER A 278 -8.79 8.89 -13.96
N VAL A 279 -8.93 7.83 -13.15
CA VAL A 279 -9.61 7.81 -11.84
C VAL A 279 -8.66 7.49 -10.68
N THR A 280 -9.10 7.87 -9.49
CA THR A 280 -8.27 8.08 -8.29
C THR A 280 -7.44 6.88 -7.85
N PHE A 281 -8.08 5.74 -7.55
CA PHE A 281 -7.39 4.58 -6.97
C PHE A 281 -6.38 3.94 -7.93
N PRO A 282 -6.71 3.71 -9.21
CA PRO A 282 -5.73 3.30 -10.21
C PRO A 282 -4.53 4.25 -10.29
N ASN A 283 -4.74 5.56 -10.44
CA ASN A 283 -3.64 6.51 -10.69
C ASN A 283 -2.77 6.77 -9.46
N HIS A 284 -3.36 6.87 -8.27
CA HIS A 284 -2.58 6.92 -7.03
C HIS A 284 -1.73 5.66 -6.80
N TYR A 285 -2.20 4.49 -7.23
CA TYR A 285 -1.43 3.25 -7.10
C TYR A 285 -0.40 3.07 -8.24
N THR A 286 -0.70 3.55 -9.45
CA THR A 286 0.29 3.72 -10.54
C THR A 286 1.47 4.59 -10.10
N LEU A 287 1.20 5.77 -9.51
CA LEU A 287 2.22 6.72 -9.03
C LEU A 287 3.26 6.09 -8.08
N VAL A 288 2.86 5.07 -7.31
CA VAL A 288 3.73 4.37 -6.34
C VAL A 288 4.15 2.97 -6.76
N THR A 289 3.76 2.46 -7.93
CA THR A 289 4.20 1.14 -8.45
C THR A 289 4.93 1.23 -9.79
N GLY A 290 4.73 2.33 -10.52
CA GLY A 290 5.19 2.49 -11.90
C GLY A 290 4.52 1.54 -12.88
N LEU A 291 3.44 0.87 -12.48
CA LEU A 291 2.72 -0.13 -13.28
C LEU A 291 1.44 0.47 -13.86
N TYR A 292 1.03 -0.01 -15.03
CA TYR A 292 -0.30 0.27 -15.56
C TYR A 292 -1.41 -0.42 -14.75
N PRO A 293 -2.67 0.10 -14.78
CA PRO A 293 -3.81 -0.54 -14.13
C PRO A 293 -4.06 -2.00 -14.52
N GLU A 294 -3.78 -2.40 -15.78
CA GLU A 294 -3.87 -3.81 -16.19
C GLU A 294 -2.85 -4.71 -15.45
N SER A 295 -1.70 -4.17 -15.05
CA SER A 295 -0.61 -4.90 -14.39
C SER A 295 -0.75 -4.94 -12.87
N HIS A 296 -1.04 -3.82 -12.21
CA HIS A 296 -1.21 -3.78 -10.74
C HIS A 296 -2.62 -4.19 -10.27
N GLY A 297 -3.57 -4.36 -11.20
CA GLY A 297 -4.87 -5.00 -10.95
C GLY A 297 -5.90 -4.16 -10.21
N ILE A 298 -5.64 -2.85 -10.00
CA ILE A 298 -6.62 -1.88 -9.51
C ILE A 298 -7.08 -1.10 -10.75
N VAL A 299 -8.17 -1.57 -11.36
CA VAL A 299 -8.59 -1.17 -12.72
C VAL A 299 -9.68 -0.09 -12.73
N GLY A 300 -10.17 0.30 -11.56
CA GLY A 300 -11.16 1.36 -11.35
C GLY A 300 -11.47 1.53 -9.86
N ASN A 301 -12.24 2.56 -9.51
CA ASN A 301 -12.72 2.74 -8.13
C ASN A 301 -13.79 1.67 -7.75
N THR A 302 -14.40 1.03 -8.76
CA THR A 302 -15.35 -0.10 -8.66
C THR A 302 -15.08 -1.12 -9.77
N PHE A 303 -15.05 -2.42 -9.46
CA PHE A 303 -14.98 -3.51 -10.46
C PHE A 303 -15.31 -4.89 -9.86
N TRP A 304 -15.78 -5.81 -10.69
CA TRP A 304 -15.96 -7.23 -10.37
C TRP A 304 -14.70 -8.05 -10.71
N ASP A 305 -14.21 -8.85 -9.75
CA ASP A 305 -13.17 -9.85 -9.99
C ASP A 305 -13.80 -11.24 -10.21
N PRO A 306 -13.69 -11.83 -11.42
CA PRO A 306 -14.34 -13.10 -11.75
C PRO A 306 -13.68 -14.33 -11.10
N VAL A 307 -12.45 -14.21 -10.60
CA VAL A 307 -11.70 -15.28 -9.94
C VAL A 307 -12.05 -15.32 -8.45
N LEU A 308 -12.04 -14.16 -7.79
CA LEU A 308 -12.46 -14.01 -6.39
C LEU A 308 -13.98 -14.13 -6.22
N LYS A 309 -14.75 -13.76 -7.26
CA LYS A 309 -16.22 -13.60 -7.23
C LYS A 309 -16.67 -12.59 -6.17
N GLU A 310 -15.98 -11.46 -6.14
CA GLU A 310 -16.22 -10.34 -5.25
C GLU A 310 -16.17 -9.01 -6.03
N GLU A 311 -16.90 -8.02 -5.52
CA GLU A 311 -16.92 -6.65 -6.04
C GLU A 311 -15.95 -5.77 -5.23
N PHE A 312 -14.91 -5.27 -5.88
CA PHE A 312 -14.11 -4.18 -5.36
C PHE A 312 -14.93 -2.89 -5.38
N TYR A 313 -14.92 -2.17 -4.27
CA TYR A 313 -15.52 -0.84 -4.16
C TYR A 313 -14.71 -0.05 -3.13
N TYR A 314 -14.03 1.00 -3.58
CA TYR A 314 -12.96 1.69 -2.84
C TYR A 314 -13.31 2.14 -1.40
N THR A 315 -14.56 2.53 -1.12
CA THR A 315 -15.00 2.96 0.22
C THR A 315 -15.35 1.84 1.20
N LYS A 316 -15.41 0.58 0.75
CA LYS A 316 -15.66 -0.57 1.64
C LYS A 316 -14.35 -1.03 2.25
N THR A 317 -14.33 -1.36 3.54
CA THR A 317 -13.12 -1.89 4.22
C THR A 317 -12.52 -3.13 3.56
N VAL A 318 -13.34 -3.94 2.87
CA VAL A 318 -12.86 -5.10 2.08
C VAL A 318 -11.95 -4.73 0.92
N ALA A 319 -11.93 -3.46 0.47
CA ALA A 319 -10.98 -2.96 -0.53
C ALA A 319 -9.54 -2.94 0.00
N MET A 320 -9.33 -2.73 1.30
CA MET A 320 -8.01 -2.74 1.95
C MET A 320 -7.58 -4.17 2.35
N LEU A 321 -7.93 -5.16 1.52
CA LEU A 321 -7.42 -6.52 1.64
C LEU A 321 -6.35 -6.75 0.56
N PRO A 322 -5.18 -7.35 0.88
CA PRO A 322 -4.05 -7.44 -0.05
C PRO A 322 -4.36 -8.24 -1.32
N LYS A 323 -5.42 -9.06 -1.34
CA LYS A 323 -5.90 -9.79 -2.54
C LYS A 323 -6.25 -8.89 -3.74
N TRP A 324 -6.50 -7.61 -3.52
CA TRP A 324 -6.81 -6.66 -4.58
C TRP A 324 -5.57 -5.98 -5.16
N TRP A 325 -4.50 -5.83 -4.38
CA TRP A 325 -3.37 -4.95 -4.71
C TRP A 325 -2.20 -5.78 -5.24
N GLY A 326 -2.01 -5.75 -6.57
CA GLY A 326 -0.89 -6.42 -7.24
C GLY A 326 0.33 -5.51 -7.38
N GLY A 327 1.46 -6.10 -7.80
CA GLY A 327 2.74 -5.38 -7.85
C GLY A 327 3.31 -5.06 -6.47
N GLU A 328 4.33 -4.21 -6.43
CA GLU A 328 5.01 -3.77 -5.21
C GLU A 328 4.98 -2.25 -5.15
N PRO A 329 4.38 -1.64 -4.10
CA PRO A 329 4.36 -0.19 -3.96
C PRO A 329 5.66 0.32 -3.33
N LEU A 330 5.97 1.59 -3.62
CA LEU A 330 7.19 2.32 -3.26
C LEU A 330 7.58 2.20 -1.78
N TRP A 331 6.60 2.11 -0.87
CA TRP A 331 6.89 1.92 0.55
C TRP A 331 7.42 0.53 0.88
N VAL A 332 6.93 -0.52 0.21
CA VAL A 332 7.51 -1.87 0.32
C VAL A 332 8.91 -1.89 -0.30
N THR A 333 9.09 -1.32 -1.50
CA THR A 333 10.40 -1.18 -2.17
C THR A 333 11.44 -0.50 -1.28
N ALA A 334 11.01 0.50 -0.49
CA ALA A 334 11.86 1.25 0.42
C ALA A 334 12.16 0.49 1.72
N GLU A 335 11.15 -0.02 2.44
CA GLU A 335 11.34 -0.75 3.70
C GLU A 335 12.17 -2.03 3.49
N GLU A 336 11.97 -2.78 2.39
CA GLU A 336 12.80 -3.96 2.07
C GLU A 336 14.28 -3.60 1.80
N GLN A 337 14.55 -2.37 1.35
CA GLN A 337 15.90 -1.84 1.14
C GLN A 337 16.44 -1.06 2.36
N GLY A 338 15.71 -1.07 3.49
CA GLY A 338 16.12 -0.46 4.76
C GLY A 338 15.86 1.04 4.87
N ILE A 339 15.07 1.62 3.97
CA ILE A 339 14.67 3.03 3.95
C ILE A 339 13.28 3.14 4.60
N ARG A 340 13.18 3.84 5.74
CA ARG A 340 11.93 3.95 6.52
C ARG A 340 10.92 4.90 5.88
N THR A 341 9.64 4.63 6.05
CA THR A 341 8.56 5.25 5.27
C THR A 341 7.36 5.68 6.11
N ALA A 342 6.79 6.84 5.80
CA ALA A 342 5.57 7.35 6.42
C ALA A 342 4.52 7.67 5.36
N ILE A 343 3.37 7.01 5.44
CA ILE A 343 2.33 7.07 4.42
C ILE A 343 1.05 7.63 5.03
N HIS A 344 0.79 8.89 4.71
CA HIS A 344 -0.32 9.67 5.22
C HIS A 344 -1.49 9.64 4.23
N MET A 345 -2.43 8.71 4.47
CA MET A 345 -3.70 8.53 3.76
C MET A 345 -3.62 8.15 2.26
N TRP A 346 -2.50 7.60 1.78
CA TRP A 346 -2.35 7.23 0.36
C TRP A 346 -3.17 5.97 0.00
N PRO A 347 -3.90 5.93 -1.14
CA PRO A 347 -4.64 4.74 -1.57
C PRO A 347 -3.78 3.46 -1.62
N GLY A 348 -4.23 2.42 -0.92
CA GLY A 348 -3.54 1.12 -0.81
C GLY A 348 -2.55 1.00 0.35
N SER A 349 -2.24 2.09 1.07
CA SER A 349 -1.33 2.04 2.23
C SER A 349 -1.86 1.18 3.39
N GLU A 350 -3.17 1.21 3.64
CA GLU A 350 -3.87 0.41 4.65
C GLU A 350 -4.06 -1.07 4.25
N ALA A 351 -3.52 -1.53 3.11
CA ALA A 351 -3.86 -2.83 2.54
C ALA A 351 -2.88 -3.99 2.87
N HIS A 352 -1.91 -3.79 3.78
CA HIS A 352 -0.97 -4.81 4.28
C HIS A 352 -0.27 -5.61 3.17
N ILE A 353 0.25 -4.90 2.17
CA ILE A 353 0.76 -5.46 0.92
C ILE A 353 2.08 -6.19 1.16
N MET A 354 2.22 -7.40 0.59
CA MET A 354 3.41 -8.26 0.71
C MET A 354 3.86 -8.61 2.15
N ALA A 355 3.03 -8.31 3.16
CA ALA A 355 3.35 -8.39 4.59
C ALA A 355 4.56 -7.51 5.00
N VAL A 356 4.72 -6.36 4.35
CA VAL A 356 5.67 -5.31 4.70
C VAL A 356 4.90 -4.03 5.01
N GLU A 357 5.01 -3.56 6.25
CA GLU A 357 4.29 -2.39 6.76
C GLU A 357 5.20 -1.15 6.74
N PRO A 358 4.71 0.03 6.32
CA PRO A 358 5.41 1.29 6.52
C PRO A 358 5.70 1.58 8.00
N ALA A 359 6.77 2.31 8.29
CA ALA A 359 7.08 2.79 9.65
C ALA A 359 5.91 3.55 10.30
N PHE A 360 5.21 4.38 9.52
CA PHE A 360 4.03 5.11 9.97
C PHE A 360 2.94 5.04 8.89
N VAL A 361 1.71 4.70 9.27
CA VAL A 361 0.53 4.76 8.39
C VAL A 361 -0.58 5.53 9.09
N ASP A 362 -1.02 6.64 8.48
CA ASP A 362 -2.20 7.37 8.95
C ASP A 362 -3.41 6.95 8.10
N ALA A 363 -4.40 6.30 8.72
CA ALA A 363 -5.61 5.83 8.07
C ALA A 363 -6.45 6.98 7.47
N TYR A 364 -7.17 6.71 6.37
CA TYR A 364 -7.87 7.73 5.60
C TYR A 364 -8.93 8.50 6.42
N ASN A 365 -8.75 9.82 6.51
CA ASN A 365 -9.72 10.75 7.07
C ASN A 365 -9.89 11.97 6.15
N GLY A 366 -10.82 11.88 5.20
CA GLY A 366 -11.24 12.99 4.31
C GLY A 366 -11.91 14.20 4.99
N ARG A 367 -11.84 14.31 6.32
CA ARG A 367 -12.26 15.50 7.09
C ARG A 367 -11.11 16.15 7.86
N GLU A 368 -9.87 15.78 7.57
CA GLU A 368 -8.71 16.43 8.18
C GLU A 368 -8.47 17.83 7.58
N GLU A 369 -8.22 18.80 8.46
CA GLU A 369 -7.86 20.16 8.11
C GLU A 369 -6.50 20.21 7.39
N LEU A 370 -6.41 21.00 6.32
CA LEU A 370 -5.20 21.12 5.50
C LEU A 370 -3.94 21.49 6.31
N THR A 371 -4.07 22.39 7.29
CA THR A 371 -2.96 22.83 8.16
C THR A 371 -2.42 21.68 9.04
N LYS A 372 -3.25 20.69 9.38
CA LYS A 372 -2.82 19.48 10.08
C LYS A 372 -1.99 18.57 9.18
N LYS A 373 -2.32 18.47 7.89
CA LYS A 373 -1.52 17.70 6.92
C LYS A 373 -0.11 18.26 6.79
N ALA A 374 0.03 19.59 6.64
CA ALA A 374 1.34 20.24 6.65
C ALA A 374 2.09 20.01 7.98
N SER A 375 1.38 20.15 9.12
CA SER A 375 1.95 19.92 10.45
C SER A 375 2.43 18.46 10.65
N ARG A 376 1.68 17.48 10.16
CA ARG A 376 1.99 16.04 10.25
C ARG A 376 3.22 15.66 9.42
N ILE A 377 3.37 16.22 8.22
CA ILE A 377 4.59 16.05 7.41
C ILE A 377 5.81 16.61 8.15
N LEU A 378 5.67 17.76 8.83
CA LEU A 378 6.75 18.37 9.60
C LEU A 378 7.07 17.57 10.89
N GLU A 379 6.07 17.06 11.60
CA GLU A 379 6.23 16.17 12.75
C GLU A 379 7.02 14.90 12.39
N LEU A 380 6.71 14.29 11.24
CA LEU A 380 7.43 13.12 10.73
C LEU A 380 8.89 13.44 10.39
N LEU A 381 9.21 14.66 9.93
CA LEU A 381 10.59 15.12 9.71
C LEU A 381 11.34 15.43 11.02
N ASP A 382 10.64 15.72 12.11
CA ASP A 382 11.22 16.03 13.42
C ASP A 382 11.52 14.78 14.28
N LYS A 383 11.15 13.58 13.81
CA LYS A 383 11.52 12.28 14.42
C LYS A 383 13.06 12.12 14.54
N PRO A 384 13.58 11.30 15.48
CA PRO A 384 15.01 11.05 15.63
C PRO A 384 15.61 10.26 14.44
N GLY A 385 16.84 10.57 14.03
CA GLY A 385 17.54 9.87 12.92
C GLY A 385 18.55 8.81 13.40
N GLU A 386 19.45 8.34 12.53
CA GLU A 386 20.55 7.43 12.94
C GLU A 386 21.55 8.09 13.92
N GLU A 387 21.46 9.41 14.14
CA GLU A 387 22.22 10.16 15.13
C GLU A 387 21.76 9.96 16.59
N ASP A 388 20.58 9.37 16.83
CA ASP A 388 20.05 9.09 18.16
C ASP A 388 20.28 7.62 18.54
N GLU A 389 21.24 7.37 19.44
CA GLU A 389 21.59 6.02 19.91
C GLU A 389 20.51 5.39 20.83
N VAL A 390 19.52 6.16 21.27
CA VAL A 390 18.48 5.74 22.24
C VAL A 390 17.12 5.55 21.57
N ALA A 391 16.88 6.18 20.42
CA ALA A 391 15.65 6.01 19.66
C ALA A 391 15.39 4.55 19.26
N GLU A 392 14.19 4.04 19.57
CA GLU A 392 13.79 2.73 19.06
C GLU A 392 13.70 2.76 17.53
N THR A 393 14.16 1.69 16.88
CA THR A 393 14.15 1.60 15.41
C THR A 393 12.78 1.89 14.79
N VAL A 394 11.68 1.53 15.46
CA VAL A 394 10.31 1.79 14.98
C VAL A 394 9.99 3.28 14.85
N ASP A 395 10.57 4.13 15.70
CA ASP A 395 10.29 5.57 15.79
C ASP A 395 11.26 6.45 14.95
N MET A 396 12.22 5.83 14.25
CA MET A 396 13.22 6.56 13.47
C MET A 396 12.61 7.33 12.28
N ARG A 397 13.25 8.45 11.94
CA ARG A 397 12.82 9.41 10.92
C ARG A 397 12.61 8.74 9.55
N PRO A 398 11.40 8.85 8.96
CA PRO A 398 11.15 8.34 7.62
C PRO A 398 11.92 9.15 6.57
N GLN A 399 12.52 8.44 5.62
CA GLN A 399 13.16 9.01 4.44
C GLN A 399 12.16 9.19 3.28
N LEU A 400 11.13 8.35 3.19
CA LEU A 400 9.99 8.57 2.29
C LEU A 400 8.80 9.07 3.11
N ILE A 401 8.25 10.23 2.76
CA ILE A 401 6.97 10.70 3.30
C ILE A 401 6.00 10.88 2.13
N ALA A 402 4.95 10.04 2.03
CA ALA A 402 3.92 10.17 1.01
C ALA A 402 2.63 10.70 1.64
N ALA A 403 2.05 11.77 1.10
CA ALA A 403 0.88 12.44 1.67
C ALA A 403 -0.20 12.75 0.62
N TYR A 404 -1.46 12.53 1.00
CA TYR A 404 -2.62 12.67 0.12
C TYR A 404 -3.53 13.84 0.54
N VAL A 405 -3.97 14.63 -0.44
CA VAL A 405 -4.77 15.85 -0.27
C VAL A 405 -6.03 15.80 -1.18
N PRO A 406 -7.19 15.33 -0.68
CA PRO A 406 -8.40 15.07 -1.50
C PRO A 406 -9.18 16.33 -1.91
N ASN A 407 -8.79 17.52 -1.44
CA ASN A 407 -9.71 18.65 -1.34
C ASN A 407 -10.16 19.23 -2.69
N VAL A 408 -9.27 19.28 -3.70
CA VAL A 408 -9.57 19.89 -5.01
C VAL A 408 -10.51 19.01 -5.83
N ASP A 409 -10.32 17.69 -5.83
CA ASP A 409 -11.28 16.74 -6.39
C ASP A 409 -12.67 16.84 -5.74
N VAL A 410 -12.73 16.78 -4.41
CA VAL A 410 -14.00 16.77 -3.66
C VAL A 410 -14.88 18.00 -3.95
N ASP A 411 -14.29 19.21 -3.97
CA ASP A 411 -15.03 20.42 -4.34
C ASP A 411 -15.19 20.55 -5.87
N GLY A 412 -14.28 19.97 -6.68
CA GLY A 412 -14.38 19.89 -8.13
C GLY A 412 -15.59 19.06 -8.60
N HIS A 413 -15.83 17.91 -7.98
CA HIS A 413 -17.06 17.14 -8.16
C HIS A 413 -18.30 17.91 -7.68
N LYS A 414 -18.22 18.62 -6.55
CA LYS A 414 -19.37 19.26 -5.91
C LYS A 414 -19.86 20.51 -6.63
N PHE A 415 -18.94 21.36 -7.09
CA PHE A 415 -19.22 22.66 -7.69
C PHE A 415 -18.85 22.78 -9.19
N GLY A 416 -17.90 21.96 -9.66
CA GLY A 416 -17.33 22.00 -11.00
C GLY A 416 -15.91 22.61 -11.02
N PRO A 417 -15.00 22.17 -11.91
CA PRO A 417 -13.60 22.63 -11.93
C PRO A 417 -13.42 24.11 -12.27
N ASN A 418 -14.47 24.76 -12.78
CA ASN A 418 -14.47 26.17 -13.21
C ASN A 418 -15.41 27.05 -12.35
N SER A 419 -15.73 26.62 -11.13
CA SER A 419 -16.63 27.36 -10.23
C SER A 419 -15.96 28.53 -9.49
N THR A 420 -16.73 29.30 -8.72
CA THR A 420 -16.22 30.30 -7.78
C THR A 420 -15.59 29.70 -6.53
N GLU A 421 -16.18 28.63 -6.01
CA GLU A 421 -15.82 27.97 -4.76
C GLU A 421 -14.48 27.24 -4.88
N ILE A 422 -14.25 26.55 -6.00
CA ILE A 422 -13.00 25.81 -6.24
C ILE A 422 -11.76 26.71 -6.19
N ARG A 423 -11.91 28.02 -6.48
CA ARG A 423 -10.81 29.00 -6.35
C ARG A 423 -10.33 29.15 -4.90
N THR A 424 -11.26 29.11 -3.94
CA THR A 424 -10.93 29.12 -2.51
C THR A 424 -10.26 27.82 -2.09
N THR A 425 -10.75 26.67 -2.55
CA THR A 425 -10.15 25.37 -2.23
C THR A 425 -8.73 25.24 -2.79
N ILE A 426 -8.49 25.67 -4.03
CA ILE A 426 -7.16 25.73 -4.65
C ILE A 426 -6.21 26.65 -3.86
N ALA A 427 -6.66 27.86 -3.49
CA ALA A 427 -5.86 28.80 -2.69
C ALA A 427 -5.55 28.26 -1.28
N ASN A 428 -6.47 27.53 -0.66
CA ASN A 428 -6.24 26.89 0.65
C ASN A 428 -5.20 25.75 0.56
N VAL A 429 -5.16 25.01 -0.55
CA VAL A 429 -4.13 23.98 -0.80
C VAL A 429 -2.76 24.63 -1.07
N ASP A 430 -2.70 25.74 -1.80
CA ASP A 430 -1.46 26.51 -2.00
C ASP A 430 -0.93 27.10 -0.67
N ASN A 431 -1.84 27.59 0.19
CA ASN A 431 -1.51 28.03 1.56
C ASN A 431 -0.98 26.89 2.44
N MET A 432 -1.54 25.68 2.35
CA MET A 432 -1.03 24.49 3.06
C MET A 432 0.40 24.13 2.64
N LEU A 433 0.67 24.17 1.34
CA LEU A 433 2.03 24.01 0.82
C LEU A 433 2.95 25.15 1.29
N ASN A 434 2.43 26.37 1.41
CA ASN A 434 3.19 27.50 1.94
C ASN A 434 3.56 27.28 3.42
N GLU A 435 2.63 26.81 4.27
CA GLU A 435 2.94 26.41 5.65
C GLU A 435 4.03 25.33 5.70
N LEU A 436 3.96 24.32 4.84
CA LEU A 436 4.98 23.26 4.74
C LEU A 436 6.35 23.83 4.32
N PHE A 437 6.43 24.63 3.25
CA PHE A 437 7.71 25.19 2.78
C PHE A 437 8.33 26.14 3.80
N ASN A 438 7.53 26.99 4.46
CA ASN A 438 8.00 27.80 5.60
C ASN A 438 8.47 26.93 6.77
N GLY A 439 7.84 25.76 6.99
CA GLY A 439 8.25 24.78 8.00
C GLY A 439 9.57 24.07 7.67
N LEU A 440 9.84 23.81 6.38
CA LEU A 440 11.11 23.26 5.90
C LEU A 440 12.25 24.29 6.00
N GLU A 441 11.98 25.54 5.63
CA GLU A 441 12.96 26.64 5.72
C GLU A 441 13.39 26.89 7.17
N LYS A 442 12.45 26.98 8.11
CA LYS A 442 12.72 27.11 9.56
C LYS A 442 13.55 25.96 10.15
N ARG A 443 13.64 24.83 9.46
CA ARG A 443 14.44 23.64 9.83
C ARG A 443 15.73 23.50 9.01
N ASN A 444 16.08 24.50 8.18
CA ASN A 444 17.17 24.46 7.19
C ASN A 444 17.08 23.32 6.14
N LEU A 445 15.89 22.73 5.94
CA LEU A 445 15.71 21.54 5.09
C LEU A 445 15.59 21.84 3.59
N THR A 446 15.47 23.11 3.21
CA THR A 446 15.27 23.63 1.83
C THR A 446 16.18 22.98 0.79
N ASN A 447 17.45 22.70 1.15
CA ASN A 447 18.48 22.14 0.27
C ASN A 447 18.89 20.69 0.61
N ILE A 448 18.13 20.04 1.50
CA ILE A 448 18.41 18.71 2.07
C ILE A 448 17.33 17.71 1.69
N VAL A 449 16.07 18.13 1.74
CA VAL A 449 14.91 17.29 1.45
C VAL A 449 14.45 17.52 0.01
N ASN A 450 14.17 16.44 -0.71
CA ASN A 450 13.46 16.48 -1.97
C ASN A 450 11.97 16.66 -1.72
N VAL A 451 11.33 17.59 -2.43
CA VAL A 451 9.87 17.71 -2.46
C VAL A 451 9.41 17.45 -3.89
N VAL A 452 8.41 16.58 -4.04
CA VAL A 452 7.77 16.25 -5.31
C VAL A 452 6.26 16.40 -5.12
N ILE A 453 5.65 17.27 -5.90
CA ILE A 453 4.21 17.52 -5.89
C ILE A 453 3.63 16.97 -7.18
N VAL A 454 2.60 16.14 -7.07
CA VAL A 454 1.90 15.51 -8.18
C VAL A 454 0.39 15.73 -8.08
N SER A 455 -0.31 15.44 -9.16
CA SER A 455 -1.70 15.00 -9.09
C SER A 455 -1.87 13.72 -9.87
N ASP A 456 -2.95 13.02 -9.60
CA ASP A 456 -3.26 11.72 -10.18
C ASP A 456 -4.12 11.84 -11.44
N HIS A 457 -5.01 12.82 -11.52
CA HIS A 457 -5.77 13.21 -12.72
C HIS A 457 -6.21 14.68 -12.71
N GLY A 458 -6.75 15.13 -13.85
CA GLY A 458 -7.49 16.39 -13.98
C GLY A 458 -9.00 16.24 -13.68
N MET A 459 -9.81 17.14 -14.26
CA MET A 459 -11.26 17.26 -14.01
C MET A 459 -11.97 17.99 -15.17
N ALA A 460 -13.17 17.57 -15.57
CA ALA A 460 -13.97 18.18 -16.64
C ALA A 460 -15.39 18.51 -16.17
N THR A 461 -15.97 19.62 -16.64
CA THR A 461 -17.33 20.03 -16.22
C THR A 461 -18.40 19.17 -16.90
N THR A 462 -19.36 18.69 -16.12
CA THR A 462 -20.54 17.95 -16.60
C THR A 462 -21.73 18.89 -16.77
N ASP A 463 -22.70 18.51 -17.62
CA ASP A 463 -23.98 19.21 -17.71
C ASP A 463 -25.11 18.25 -18.12
N ILE A 464 -26.36 18.58 -17.79
CA ILE A 464 -27.55 17.78 -18.13
C ILE A 464 -27.77 17.63 -19.66
N THR A 465 -27.30 18.59 -20.47
CA THR A 465 -27.31 18.47 -21.93
C THR A 465 -26.29 17.43 -22.43
N ARG A 466 -25.25 17.13 -21.64
CA ARG A 466 -24.17 16.17 -21.94
C ARG A 466 -24.30 14.87 -21.13
N LEU A 467 -25.52 14.36 -20.99
CA LEU A 467 -25.78 13.05 -20.36
C LEU A 467 -26.28 12.02 -21.39
N ILE A 468 -25.89 10.76 -21.19
CA ILE A 468 -26.33 9.59 -21.96
C ILE A 468 -27.09 8.66 -21.00
N GLN A 469 -28.32 8.28 -21.35
CA GLN A 469 -29.10 7.31 -20.57
C GLN A 469 -28.67 5.90 -20.96
N MET A 470 -28.18 5.09 -20.02
CA MET A 470 -27.76 3.72 -20.30
C MET A 470 -28.92 2.90 -20.93
N GLU A 471 -30.11 3.02 -20.36
CA GLU A 471 -31.30 2.27 -20.76
C GLU A 471 -32.02 2.83 -22.01
N ASP A 472 -31.45 3.86 -22.66
CA ASP A 472 -31.86 4.30 -24.01
C ASP A 472 -30.97 3.68 -25.10
N ILE A 473 -29.73 3.26 -24.77
CA ILE A 473 -28.73 2.73 -25.73
C ILE A 473 -28.50 1.22 -25.64
N ILE A 474 -28.95 0.54 -24.57
CA ILE A 474 -28.76 -0.91 -24.39
C ILE A 474 -29.86 -1.54 -23.50
N ASP A 475 -30.14 -2.83 -23.72
CA ASP A 475 -30.94 -3.62 -22.79
C ASP A 475 -30.10 -3.99 -21.55
N THR A 476 -30.29 -3.23 -20.47
CA THR A 476 -29.62 -3.48 -19.18
C THR A 476 -30.11 -4.74 -18.47
N SER A 477 -31.19 -5.39 -18.92
CA SER A 477 -31.67 -6.65 -18.34
C SER A 477 -30.74 -7.83 -18.61
N LEU A 478 -29.88 -7.75 -19.64
CA LEU A 478 -28.87 -8.76 -19.98
C LEU A 478 -27.57 -8.63 -19.15
N ILE A 479 -27.40 -7.53 -18.42
CA ILE A 479 -26.19 -7.21 -17.66
C ILE A 479 -26.26 -7.83 -16.26
N GLU A 480 -25.15 -8.42 -15.80
CA GLU A 480 -24.98 -8.96 -14.43
C GLU A 480 -24.22 -7.97 -13.53
N HIS A 481 -23.12 -7.41 -14.02
CA HIS A 481 -22.29 -6.43 -13.30
C HIS A 481 -21.92 -5.25 -14.19
N MET A 482 -21.73 -4.08 -13.57
CA MET A 482 -21.18 -2.88 -14.19
C MET A 482 -19.94 -2.44 -13.40
N ASP A 483 -18.80 -2.31 -14.09
CA ASP A 483 -17.52 -1.88 -13.56
C ASP A 483 -17.30 -0.39 -13.89
N GLY A 484 -16.66 0.37 -12.99
CA GLY A 484 -16.33 1.78 -13.21
C GLY A 484 -17.50 2.76 -13.23
N TRP A 485 -17.13 4.05 -13.32
CA TRP A 485 -17.95 5.24 -13.62
C TRP A 485 -16.98 6.42 -13.83
N PRO A 486 -17.24 7.42 -14.70
CA PRO A 486 -18.41 7.62 -15.55
C PRO A 486 -18.39 6.88 -16.90
N LEU A 487 -17.26 6.29 -17.25
CA LEU A 487 -17.18 5.19 -18.21
C LEU A 487 -17.64 3.88 -17.56
N TYR A 488 -18.30 3.01 -18.32
CA TYR A 488 -18.85 1.76 -17.80
C TYR A 488 -18.28 0.53 -18.52
N GLY A 489 -17.74 -0.40 -17.76
CA GLY A 489 -17.44 -1.76 -18.18
C GLY A 489 -18.65 -2.66 -17.95
N LEU A 490 -19.13 -3.37 -18.97
CA LEU A 490 -20.35 -4.17 -18.92
C LEU A 490 -20.02 -5.67 -18.93
N ARG A 491 -20.61 -6.43 -17.99
CA ARG A 491 -20.48 -7.89 -17.90
C ARG A 491 -21.86 -8.54 -18.10
N PRO A 492 -22.08 -9.28 -19.21
CA PRO A 492 -23.37 -9.94 -19.47
C PRO A 492 -23.56 -11.22 -18.66
N LYS A 493 -24.82 -11.61 -18.44
CA LYS A 493 -25.23 -12.84 -17.75
C LYS A 493 -24.87 -14.11 -18.52
N ASP A 494 -24.92 -14.05 -19.85
CA ASP A 494 -24.41 -15.09 -20.74
C ASP A 494 -23.40 -14.44 -21.71
N MET A 495 -22.20 -15.02 -21.81
CA MET A 495 -21.15 -14.51 -22.70
C MET A 495 -21.51 -14.64 -24.20
N LYS A 496 -22.60 -15.35 -24.55
CA LYS A 496 -23.18 -15.32 -25.90
C LYS A 496 -23.72 -13.94 -26.28
N ASP A 497 -24.30 -13.22 -25.32
CA ASP A 497 -24.97 -11.94 -25.56
C ASP A 497 -23.96 -10.81 -25.81
N LEU A 498 -22.71 -10.98 -25.37
CA LEU A 498 -21.61 -10.02 -25.47
C LEU A 498 -21.46 -9.41 -26.87
N GLN A 499 -21.56 -10.22 -27.93
CA GLN A 499 -21.41 -9.74 -29.29
C GLN A 499 -22.62 -8.89 -29.73
N GLY A 500 -23.85 -9.32 -29.43
CA GLY A 500 -25.05 -8.55 -29.77
C GLY A 500 -25.15 -7.23 -28.98
N LEU A 501 -24.70 -7.23 -27.72
CA LEU A 501 -24.57 -6.02 -26.90
C LEU A 501 -23.54 -5.05 -27.48
N TYR A 502 -22.38 -5.54 -27.94
CA TYR A 502 -21.39 -4.73 -28.65
C TYR A 502 -21.92 -4.20 -29.98
N ASP A 503 -22.55 -5.05 -30.80
CA ASP A 503 -23.05 -4.67 -32.13
C ASP A 503 -24.12 -3.57 -32.03
N THR A 504 -25.04 -3.70 -31.05
CA THR A 504 -26.05 -2.67 -30.73
C THR A 504 -25.42 -1.35 -30.29
N LEU A 505 -24.49 -1.39 -29.32
CA LEU A 505 -23.79 -0.20 -28.85
C LEU A 505 -22.94 0.45 -29.94
N ALA A 506 -22.32 -0.33 -30.82
CA ALA A 506 -21.54 0.18 -31.95
C ALA A 506 -22.44 0.84 -33.01
N GLU A 507 -23.64 0.32 -33.25
CA GLU A 507 -24.64 0.97 -34.10
C GLU A 507 -25.07 2.32 -33.50
N GLU A 508 -25.35 2.39 -32.19
CA GLU A 508 -25.68 3.65 -31.51
C GLU A 508 -24.51 4.64 -31.46
N ALA A 509 -23.27 4.20 -31.24
CA ALA A 509 -22.09 5.05 -31.32
C ALA A 509 -21.86 5.62 -32.73
N SER A 510 -22.27 4.90 -33.79
CA SER A 510 -22.23 5.41 -35.16
C SER A 510 -23.23 6.55 -35.43
N LYS A 511 -24.31 6.61 -34.63
CA LYS A 511 -25.33 7.68 -34.66
C LYS A 511 -24.99 8.83 -33.71
N ASN A 512 -24.30 8.52 -32.61
CA ASN A 512 -24.05 9.43 -31.48
C ASN A 512 -22.54 9.50 -31.17
N PRO A 513 -21.80 10.51 -31.69
CA PRO A 513 -20.34 10.60 -31.56
C PRO A 513 -19.84 10.97 -30.14
N ASN A 514 -20.73 11.04 -29.16
CA ASN A 514 -20.43 11.46 -27.79
C ASN A 514 -19.99 10.30 -26.87
N PHE A 515 -19.94 9.06 -27.39
CA PHE A 515 -19.30 7.92 -26.72
C PHE A 515 -18.64 6.97 -27.72
N GLU A 516 -17.73 6.13 -27.22
CA GLU A 516 -17.05 5.08 -27.97
C GLU A 516 -17.20 3.72 -27.26
N VAL A 517 -17.05 2.64 -28.03
CA VAL A 517 -17.40 1.28 -27.59
C VAL A 517 -16.28 0.31 -27.96
N TYR A 518 -15.78 -0.39 -26.94
CA TYR A 518 -14.61 -1.26 -27.08
C TYR A 518 -14.83 -2.63 -26.42
N LEU A 519 -14.54 -3.69 -27.17
CA LEU A 519 -14.31 -5.02 -26.62
C LEU A 519 -12.85 -5.11 -26.18
N ARG A 520 -12.64 -5.41 -24.88
CA ARG A 520 -11.34 -5.50 -24.20
C ARG A 520 -10.32 -6.32 -25.00
N ASP A 521 -10.76 -7.46 -25.51
CA ASP A 521 -9.92 -8.47 -26.17
C ASP A 521 -9.86 -8.32 -27.70
N LYS A 522 -10.42 -7.25 -28.30
CA LYS A 522 -10.47 -7.07 -29.77
C LYS A 522 -10.02 -5.70 -30.27
N ASN A 523 -10.54 -4.61 -29.71
CA ASN A 523 -10.36 -3.26 -30.28
C ASN A 523 -10.10 -2.16 -29.24
N MET A 524 -9.89 -2.49 -27.97
CA MET A 524 -9.44 -1.53 -26.96
C MET A 524 -8.11 -0.86 -27.41
N PRO A 525 -8.00 0.48 -27.38
CA PRO A 525 -6.77 1.16 -27.83
C PRO A 525 -5.53 0.74 -27.02
N GLU A 526 -4.48 0.29 -27.70
CA GLU A 526 -3.26 -0.21 -27.04
C GLU A 526 -2.62 0.84 -26.11
N ARG A 527 -2.65 2.12 -26.51
CA ARG A 527 -2.17 3.28 -25.71
C ARG A 527 -2.84 3.45 -24.34
N TYR A 528 -3.99 2.81 -24.09
CA TYR A 528 -4.63 2.83 -22.77
C TYR A 528 -4.01 1.83 -21.80
N HIS A 529 -3.29 0.79 -22.27
CA HIS A 529 -2.77 -0.31 -21.45
C HIS A 529 -3.84 -0.88 -20.48
N PHE A 530 -5.02 -1.13 -21.05
CA PHE A 530 -6.25 -1.45 -20.32
C PHE A 530 -7.00 -2.64 -20.92
N SER A 531 -6.29 -3.76 -21.07
CA SER A 531 -6.81 -4.99 -21.70
C SER A 531 -6.39 -6.28 -20.99
N LYS A 532 -5.17 -6.37 -20.47
CA LYS A 532 -4.52 -7.62 -20.04
C LYS A 532 -4.86 -8.05 -18.60
N ASN A 533 -6.11 -7.84 -18.17
CA ASN A 533 -6.57 -8.22 -16.83
C ASN A 533 -8.05 -8.64 -16.82
N GLU A 534 -8.38 -9.75 -16.13
CA GLU A 534 -9.75 -10.28 -16.05
C GLU A 534 -10.73 -9.39 -15.24
N ARG A 535 -10.18 -8.51 -14.39
CA ARG A 535 -10.91 -7.47 -13.65
C ARG A 535 -11.42 -6.34 -14.54
N ILE A 536 -10.88 -6.20 -15.75
CA ILE A 536 -11.41 -5.29 -16.77
C ILE A 536 -12.59 -6.01 -17.46
N ALA A 537 -13.76 -5.37 -17.50
CA ALA A 537 -14.94 -5.91 -18.17
C ALA A 537 -14.66 -6.24 -19.66
N PRO A 538 -15.34 -7.23 -20.26
CA PRO A 538 -15.10 -7.63 -21.64
C PRO A 538 -15.57 -6.57 -22.67
N LEU A 539 -16.51 -5.70 -22.30
CA LEU A 539 -17.12 -4.65 -23.11
C LEU A 539 -17.10 -3.34 -22.32
N TRP A 540 -16.74 -2.22 -22.96
CA TRP A 540 -16.69 -0.90 -22.35
C TRP A 540 -17.42 0.14 -23.20
N VAL A 541 -18.13 1.05 -22.51
CA VAL A 541 -18.74 2.26 -23.06
C VAL A 541 -18.03 3.46 -22.44
N ILE A 542 -17.29 4.21 -23.26
CA ILE A 542 -16.46 5.33 -22.83
C ILE A 542 -17.08 6.63 -23.37
N PRO A 543 -17.69 7.48 -22.53
CA PRO A 543 -18.17 8.79 -22.97
C PRO A 543 -16.99 9.71 -23.32
N LYS A 544 -17.21 10.61 -24.28
CA LYS A 544 -16.26 11.70 -24.57
C LYS A 544 -16.17 12.65 -23.38
N THR A 545 -15.01 13.27 -23.18
CA THR A 545 -14.74 14.12 -22.00
C THR A 545 -15.84 15.18 -21.80
N GLY A 546 -16.37 15.28 -20.58
CA GLY A 546 -17.44 16.22 -20.24
C GLY A 546 -18.85 15.72 -20.57
N TRP A 547 -18.99 14.53 -21.17
CA TRP A 547 -20.22 13.73 -21.18
C TRP A 547 -20.19 12.67 -20.09
N ALA A 548 -21.35 12.28 -19.55
CA ALA A 548 -21.44 11.17 -18.59
C ALA A 548 -22.58 10.22 -18.93
N ILE A 549 -22.41 8.94 -18.60
CA ILE A 549 -23.44 7.92 -18.69
C ILE A 549 -24.11 7.78 -17.31
N THR A 550 -25.43 7.63 -17.29
CA THR A 550 -26.19 7.45 -16.04
C THR A 550 -27.38 6.49 -16.23
N THR A 551 -27.79 5.80 -15.17
CA THR A 551 -29.01 5.00 -15.16
C THR A 551 -30.23 5.83 -14.76
N ARG A 552 -31.44 5.46 -15.21
CA ARG A 552 -32.70 6.17 -14.86
C ARG A 552 -32.96 6.17 -13.34
N LYS A 553 -32.32 5.28 -12.59
CA LYS A 553 -32.35 5.18 -11.12
C LYS A 553 -31.43 6.21 -10.43
N GLU A 554 -30.32 6.59 -11.06
CA GLU A 554 -29.45 7.67 -10.59
C GLU A 554 -30.06 9.03 -10.95
N PHE A 555 -30.33 9.22 -12.25
CA PHE A 555 -30.83 10.47 -12.81
C PHE A 555 -31.62 10.20 -14.11
N ASN A 556 -32.89 10.58 -14.11
CA ASN A 556 -33.74 10.54 -15.31
C ASN A 556 -33.51 11.81 -16.14
N ILE A 557 -32.87 11.68 -17.30
CA ILE A 557 -32.46 12.84 -18.11
C ILE A 557 -33.66 13.63 -18.65
N ALA A 558 -34.75 12.96 -19.01
CA ALA A 558 -35.95 13.62 -19.55
C ALA A 558 -36.67 14.45 -18.48
N GLU A 559 -36.91 13.85 -17.31
CA GLU A 559 -37.51 14.52 -16.15
C GLU A 559 -36.62 15.66 -15.63
N GLY A 560 -35.30 15.46 -15.60
CA GLY A 560 -34.36 16.50 -15.21
C GLY A 560 -34.39 17.71 -16.15
N LYS A 561 -34.51 17.49 -17.47
CA LYS A 561 -34.62 18.56 -18.46
C LYS A 561 -35.97 19.29 -18.38
N GLU A 562 -37.07 18.57 -18.17
CA GLU A 562 -38.40 19.15 -17.95
C GLU A 562 -38.45 20.04 -16.69
N LYS A 563 -37.85 19.58 -15.59
CA LYS A 563 -37.88 20.26 -14.28
C LYS A 563 -36.72 21.24 -14.04
N GLY A 564 -35.81 21.40 -15.01
CA GLY A 564 -34.64 22.28 -14.88
C GLY A 564 -33.66 21.87 -13.78
N LEU A 565 -33.52 20.56 -13.52
CA LEU A 565 -32.65 20.05 -12.46
C LEU A 565 -31.17 20.13 -12.84
N VAL A 566 -30.34 20.53 -11.88
CA VAL A 566 -28.87 20.47 -12.02
C VAL A 566 -28.40 19.03 -11.78
N TYR A 567 -27.63 18.48 -12.72
CA TYR A 567 -26.97 17.19 -12.53
C TYR A 567 -25.82 17.32 -11.51
N HIS A 568 -25.66 16.29 -10.68
CA HIS A 568 -24.55 16.17 -9.74
C HIS A 568 -23.91 14.77 -9.84
N PRO A 569 -22.57 14.66 -9.80
CA PRO A 569 -21.59 15.72 -9.60
C PRO A 569 -21.51 16.69 -10.78
N ARG A 570 -20.94 17.88 -10.55
CA ARG A 570 -20.75 18.95 -11.53
C ARG A 570 -19.38 18.91 -12.23
N GLY A 571 -18.42 18.20 -11.62
CA GLY A 571 -17.16 17.79 -12.24
C GLY A 571 -17.08 16.27 -12.33
N LEU A 572 -16.42 15.75 -13.37
CA LEU A 572 -16.05 14.35 -13.50
C LEU A 572 -14.67 14.19 -14.15
N HIS A 573 -14.08 13.01 -13.94
CA HIS A 573 -12.78 12.57 -14.48
C HIS A 573 -12.91 11.08 -14.88
N GLY A 574 -11.82 10.40 -15.23
CA GLY A 574 -11.85 9.00 -15.69
C GLY A 574 -11.81 8.81 -17.21
N TYR A 575 -11.92 9.90 -17.97
CA TYR A 575 -11.88 9.91 -19.43
C TYR A 575 -10.48 9.57 -19.99
N ASP A 576 -10.36 9.64 -21.32
CA ASP A 576 -9.11 9.51 -22.07
C ASP A 576 -7.95 10.29 -21.43
N HIS A 577 -6.85 9.60 -21.15
CA HIS A 577 -5.72 10.13 -20.37
C HIS A 577 -4.89 11.17 -21.12
N GLU A 578 -4.93 11.18 -22.46
CA GLU A 578 -4.25 12.18 -23.28
C GLU A 578 -5.06 13.49 -23.40
N HIS A 579 -6.35 13.47 -23.03
CA HIS A 579 -7.24 14.61 -23.17
C HIS A 579 -6.80 15.79 -22.29
N PRO A 580 -6.74 17.04 -22.81
CA PRO A 580 -6.21 18.18 -22.06
C PRO A 580 -6.81 18.42 -20.67
N LEU A 581 -8.11 18.17 -20.50
CA LEU A 581 -8.80 18.31 -19.21
C LEU A 581 -8.43 17.23 -18.16
N MET A 582 -7.86 16.09 -18.56
CA MET A 582 -7.43 15.01 -17.66
C MET A 582 -5.97 15.13 -17.21
N ARG A 583 -5.22 16.10 -17.74
CA ARG A 583 -3.80 16.31 -17.43
C ARG A 583 -3.57 16.71 -15.97
N SER A 584 -2.62 16.03 -15.35
CA SER A 584 -2.16 16.22 -13.98
C SER A 584 -0.90 17.10 -13.91
N ILE A 585 -0.46 17.44 -12.70
CA ILE A 585 0.77 18.18 -12.44
C ILE A 585 1.91 17.24 -12.01
N PHE A 586 3.14 17.68 -12.26
CA PHE A 586 4.35 17.18 -11.61
C PHE A 586 5.28 18.38 -11.41
N VAL A 587 5.79 18.60 -10.19
CA VAL A 587 6.81 19.62 -9.90
C VAL A 587 7.76 19.06 -8.84
N ALA A 588 9.07 19.19 -9.05
CA ALA A 588 10.08 18.67 -8.14
C ALA A 588 11.21 19.68 -7.85
N ARG A 589 11.72 19.66 -6.61
CA ARG A 589 12.91 20.42 -6.18
C ARG A 589 13.65 19.68 -5.07
N GLY A 590 14.98 19.70 -5.08
CA GLY A 590 15.81 19.12 -4.01
C GLY A 590 17.17 18.66 -4.51
N PRO A 591 18.03 18.11 -3.63
CA PRO A 591 19.37 17.65 -4.00
C PRO A 591 19.41 16.51 -5.03
N ALA A 592 18.33 15.75 -5.21
CA ALA A 592 18.20 14.76 -6.29
C ALA A 592 17.83 15.35 -7.67
N PHE A 593 17.47 16.64 -7.71
CA PHE A 593 17.04 17.38 -8.90
C PHE A 593 18.02 18.53 -9.20
N PRO A 594 19.29 18.25 -9.57
CA PRO A 594 20.37 19.24 -9.70
C PRO A 594 20.28 20.04 -11.02
N HIS A 595 19.13 20.65 -11.27
CA HIS A 595 18.81 21.42 -12.47
C HIS A 595 18.90 22.92 -12.19
N ALA A 596 18.95 23.74 -13.25
CA ALA A 596 18.77 25.17 -13.09
C ALA A 596 17.33 25.47 -12.59
N PRO A 597 17.09 26.49 -11.77
CA PRO A 597 15.73 26.92 -11.43
C PRO A 597 14.89 27.16 -12.69
N ASN A 598 13.59 26.92 -12.60
CA ASN A 598 12.63 27.04 -13.70
C ASN A 598 12.92 26.08 -14.88
N SER A 599 13.56 24.93 -14.64
CA SER A 599 13.89 23.95 -15.69
C SER A 599 12.67 23.21 -16.20
N ARG A 600 12.51 23.14 -17.52
CA ARG A 600 11.44 22.38 -18.16
C ARG A 600 11.93 21.02 -18.66
N VAL A 601 11.12 19.98 -18.46
CA VAL A 601 11.24 18.67 -19.14
C VAL A 601 10.04 18.43 -20.09
N GLU A 602 10.07 17.35 -20.87
CA GLU A 602 8.89 16.99 -21.67
C GLU A 602 7.78 16.32 -20.83
N PRO A 603 6.50 16.44 -21.23
CA PRO A 603 5.40 15.69 -20.62
C PRO A 603 5.63 14.17 -20.64
N PHE A 604 5.26 13.50 -19.55
CA PHE A 604 5.40 12.05 -19.37
C PHE A 604 4.17 11.45 -18.67
N GLN A 605 4.03 10.12 -18.69
CA GLN A 605 2.96 9.40 -18.00
C GLN A 605 3.31 9.13 -16.52
N ASN A 606 2.31 9.11 -15.65
CA ASN A 606 2.49 8.96 -14.20
C ASN A 606 3.16 7.65 -13.74
N ILE A 607 3.23 6.62 -14.59
CA ILE A 607 4.07 5.42 -14.40
C ILE A 607 5.55 5.76 -14.11
N GLU A 608 6.03 6.92 -14.59
CA GLU A 608 7.43 7.32 -14.45
C GLU A 608 7.81 7.77 -13.04
N VAL A 609 6.82 8.16 -12.22
CA VAL A 609 7.05 8.72 -10.87
C VAL A 609 7.71 7.71 -9.94
N TYR A 610 7.37 6.42 -10.03
CA TYR A 610 8.00 5.38 -9.20
C TYR A 610 9.52 5.31 -9.39
N ASN A 611 10.02 5.34 -10.63
CA ASN A 611 11.46 5.35 -10.91
C ASN A 611 12.12 6.65 -10.41
N ILE A 612 11.45 7.78 -10.60
CA ILE A 612 11.93 9.11 -10.17
C ILE A 612 12.11 9.16 -8.64
N ILE A 613 11.16 8.64 -7.85
CA ILE A 613 11.26 8.61 -6.39
C ILE A 613 12.22 7.52 -5.90
N CYS A 614 12.32 6.38 -6.60
CA CYS A 614 13.37 5.41 -6.31
C CYS A 614 14.77 6.02 -6.47
N ASP A 615 15.03 6.72 -7.58
CA ASP A 615 16.31 7.39 -7.81
C ASP A 615 16.57 8.52 -6.79
N SER A 616 15.54 9.30 -6.41
CA SER A 616 15.70 10.39 -5.42
C SER A 616 15.97 9.91 -3.98
N LEU A 617 15.68 8.63 -3.70
CA LEU A 617 16.00 7.94 -2.45
C LEU A 617 17.22 7.01 -2.57
N GLY A 618 17.80 6.85 -3.77
CA GLY A 618 18.91 5.91 -4.00
C GLY A 618 18.53 4.43 -3.89
N LEU A 619 17.27 4.10 -4.16
CA LEU A 619 16.70 2.75 -4.19
C LEU A 619 16.95 2.08 -5.55
N THR A 620 16.99 0.75 -5.56
CA THR A 620 16.81 -0.02 -6.79
C THR A 620 15.30 -0.19 -7.06
N PRO A 621 14.73 0.36 -8.16
CA PRO A 621 13.33 0.12 -8.50
C PRO A 621 13.11 -1.32 -8.95
N ASN A 622 11.97 -1.90 -8.58
CA ASN A 622 11.53 -3.19 -9.10
C ASN A 622 10.99 -3.06 -10.55
N PRO A 623 10.86 -4.17 -11.31
CA PRO A 623 10.41 -4.14 -12.70
C PRO A 623 9.02 -3.49 -12.86
N ASN A 624 8.97 -2.37 -13.57
CA ASN A 624 7.79 -1.54 -13.77
C ASN A 624 7.66 -1.09 -15.24
N ASN A 625 6.67 -0.27 -15.58
CA ASN A 625 6.40 0.20 -16.94
C ASN A 625 7.11 1.52 -17.30
N GLY A 626 7.65 2.25 -16.32
CA GLY A 626 8.42 3.48 -16.56
C GLY A 626 9.83 3.24 -17.11
N THR A 627 10.39 4.28 -17.71
CA THR A 627 11.66 4.33 -18.43
C THR A 627 12.56 5.51 -18.05
N ILE A 628 12.01 6.58 -17.46
CA ILE A 628 12.72 7.80 -17.05
C ILE A 628 13.50 7.54 -15.76
N ARG A 629 14.73 8.04 -15.71
CA ARG A 629 15.65 7.98 -14.57
C ARG A 629 16.25 9.36 -14.30
N LEU A 630 16.71 9.60 -13.07
CA LEU A 630 17.38 10.85 -12.70
C LEU A 630 18.89 10.83 -13.03
N PRO A 631 19.51 11.99 -13.28
CA PRO A 631 18.91 13.32 -13.40
C PRO A 631 18.15 13.51 -14.72
N PHE A 632 17.10 14.34 -14.71
CA PHE A 632 16.30 14.57 -15.92
C PHE A 632 17.09 15.19 -17.08
N LYS A 633 16.72 14.83 -18.31
CA LYS A 633 17.06 15.58 -19.51
C LYS A 633 16.09 16.74 -19.70
N THR A 634 16.54 17.98 -19.48
CA THR A 634 15.74 19.19 -19.70
C THR A 634 15.66 19.57 -21.18
N VAL A 635 14.65 20.36 -21.53
CA VAL A 635 14.39 20.88 -22.89
C VAL A 635 14.36 22.41 -22.96
N GLY A 636 14.77 23.07 -21.88
CA GLY A 636 14.82 24.52 -21.75
C GLY A 636 14.42 24.97 -20.35
N LEU A 637 14.01 26.23 -20.23
CA LEU A 637 13.32 26.76 -19.07
C LEU A 637 11.83 26.96 -19.41
N HIS A 638 10.95 27.13 -18.41
CA HIS A 638 9.58 27.57 -18.70
C HIS A 638 9.59 29.03 -19.16
N SER A 639 8.92 29.31 -20.28
CA SER A 639 8.74 30.65 -20.84
C SER A 639 7.82 31.51 -19.98
N SER A 640 8.07 32.83 -19.94
CA SER A 640 7.22 33.83 -19.27
C SER A 640 5.96 34.21 -20.06
N GLU A 641 5.73 33.63 -21.23
CA GLU A 641 4.49 33.81 -22.00
C GLU A 641 3.28 33.17 -21.29
N PRO A 642 2.08 33.76 -21.43
CA PRO A 642 0.92 33.38 -20.64
C PRO A 642 0.41 31.98 -20.99
N THR A 643 0.06 31.25 -19.92
CA THR A 643 -1.04 30.28 -19.79
C THR A 643 -1.33 29.37 -21.00
N PRO A 644 -1.20 28.04 -20.87
CA PRO A 644 -1.87 27.11 -21.78
C PRO A 644 -3.34 27.54 -21.92
N GLN A 645 -3.83 27.67 -23.17
CA GLN A 645 -5.16 28.22 -23.46
C GLN A 645 -6.20 27.70 -22.47
N GLU A 646 -6.97 28.60 -21.85
CA GLU A 646 -8.00 28.23 -20.88
C GLU A 646 -8.88 27.16 -21.51
N LEU A 647 -8.80 25.93 -20.97
CA LEU A 647 -9.37 24.76 -21.60
C LEU A 647 -10.88 24.77 -21.36
N VAL A 648 -11.58 25.50 -22.23
CA VAL A 648 -13.03 25.63 -22.23
C VAL A 648 -13.63 24.23 -22.35
N ASP A 649 -14.53 23.89 -21.42
CA ASP A 649 -15.29 22.64 -21.49
C ASP A 649 -16.05 22.59 -22.83
N PRO A 650 -16.23 21.40 -23.44
CA PRO A 650 -16.85 21.30 -24.77
C PRO A 650 -18.23 22.00 -24.78
N PRO A 651 -18.47 22.92 -25.73
CA PRO A 651 -19.66 23.75 -25.72
C PRO A 651 -20.93 22.89 -25.79
N PRO A 652 -22.04 23.32 -25.15
CA PRO A 652 -23.29 22.60 -25.24
C PRO A 652 -23.74 22.50 -26.71
N PRO A 653 -24.30 21.35 -27.14
CA PRO A 653 -24.74 21.18 -28.51
C PRO A 653 -25.83 22.20 -28.85
N THR A 654 -25.60 23.01 -29.88
CA THR A 654 -26.51 24.07 -30.29
C THR A 654 -27.78 23.50 -30.90
N THR A 655 -28.87 23.48 -30.12
CA THR A 655 -30.21 23.31 -30.68
C THR A 655 -30.46 24.38 -31.74
N PRO A 656 -30.90 24.02 -32.96
CA PRO A 656 -31.21 24.98 -34.02
C PRO A 656 -32.48 25.75 -33.64
N SER A 657 -32.31 26.85 -32.91
CA SER A 657 -33.40 27.72 -32.51
C SER A 657 -34.03 28.36 -33.75
N ALA A 658 -35.33 28.13 -33.96
CA ALA A 658 -36.01 28.50 -35.19
C ALA A 658 -36.08 30.04 -35.34
N SER A 659 -35.23 30.59 -36.21
CA SER A 659 -35.15 32.03 -36.47
C SER A 659 -36.41 32.53 -37.18
N VAL A 660 -37.32 33.15 -36.44
CA VAL A 660 -38.45 33.90 -37.02
C VAL A 660 -37.88 35.08 -37.83
N PRO A 661 -38.18 35.20 -39.14
CA PRO A 661 -37.59 36.25 -39.97
C PRO A 661 -38.26 37.60 -39.68
N LEU A 662 -37.50 38.55 -39.13
CA LEU A 662 -37.95 39.93 -38.99
C LEU A 662 -37.74 40.67 -40.32
N SER A 663 -38.83 41.10 -40.96
CA SER A 663 -38.78 41.78 -42.25
C SER A 663 -38.20 43.20 -42.13
N SER A 664 -37.07 43.46 -42.78
CA SER A 664 -36.48 44.79 -42.92
C SER A 664 -36.79 45.39 -44.30
N THR A 665 -37.32 46.61 -44.32
CA THR A 665 -37.71 47.32 -45.56
C THR A 665 -36.70 48.44 -45.87
N SER A 666 -36.25 48.52 -47.14
CA SER A 666 -35.63 49.66 -47.88
C SER A 666 -34.95 50.82 -47.09
N THR A 667 -33.75 51.29 -47.48
CA THR A 667 -33.55 51.95 -48.79
C THR A 667 -32.11 51.91 -49.35
N SER A 668 -32.04 52.12 -50.68
CA SER A 668 -30.95 52.64 -51.54
C SER A 668 -29.80 53.44 -50.89
N THR A 669 -28.58 53.48 -51.44
CA THR A 669 -28.24 53.74 -52.87
C THR A 669 -26.99 53.02 -53.43
N SER A 670 -26.88 53.05 -54.77
CA SER A 670 -25.71 52.74 -55.62
C SER A 670 -24.52 53.70 -55.36
N SER A 671 -23.28 53.49 -55.87
CA SER A 671 -22.90 53.00 -57.21
C SER A 671 -21.48 52.41 -57.34
N SER A 672 -21.18 51.88 -58.53
CA SER A 672 -19.97 51.11 -58.92
C SER A 672 -19.21 51.75 -60.09
N ILE A 673 -17.87 51.66 -60.15
CA ILE A 673 -17.05 51.99 -61.33
C ILE A 673 -15.88 51.00 -61.51
N THR A 674 -15.38 50.88 -62.75
CA THR A 674 -14.49 49.84 -63.33
C THR A 674 -13.39 50.51 -64.21
N ALA A 675 -12.28 49.90 -64.64
CA ALA A 675 -11.79 48.50 -64.58
C ALA A 675 -10.26 48.37 -64.83
N SER A 676 -9.66 47.28 -64.32
CA SER A 676 -8.73 46.37 -65.06
C SER A 676 -7.29 46.77 -65.47
N GLN A 677 -6.52 45.71 -65.82
CA GLN A 677 -5.24 45.63 -66.58
C GLN A 677 -3.92 45.41 -65.79
N THR A 678 -2.90 44.98 -66.53
CA THR A 678 -1.78 44.04 -66.21
C THR A 678 -0.59 44.30 -67.18
N PRO A 679 0.54 43.53 -67.25
CA PRO A 679 1.38 42.78 -66.28
C PRO A 679 2.89 43.21 -66.38
N ASP A 680 3.83 42.30 -66.07
CA ASP A 680 5.31 42.31 -66.28
C ASP A 680 6.14 43.35 -65.47
N ALA A 681 7.30 43.05 -64.85
CA ALA A 681 8.52 42.27 -65.16
C ALA A 681 9.56 43.06 -66.00
N GLY A 682 10.84 43.19 -65.63
CA GLY A 682 11.58 42.75 -64.44
C GLY A 682 13.08 43.16 -64.48
N LEU A 683 13.93 42.51 -63.67
CA LEU A 683 15.42 42.55 -63.61
C LEU A 683 16.17 43.73 -62.94
N ASP A 684 17.16 43.31 -62.12
CA ASP A 684 18.51 43.84 -61.81
C ASP A 684 18.78 45.30 -61.36
N GLY A 685 19.52 45.43 -60.25
CA GLY A 685 20.13 46.69 -59.80
C GLY A 685 20.74 46.64 -58.39
N VAL A 686 22.02 46.25 -58.27
CA VAL A 686 22.79 46.29 -57.00
C VAL A 686 23.58 47.59 -56.88
N ILE A 687 23.51 48.26 -55.72
CA ILE A 687 24.55 49.16 -55.18
C ILE A 687 24.37 49.29 -53.65
N SER A 688 25.46 49.51 -52.93
CA SER A 688 25.53 49.64 -51.46
C SER A 688 25.89 51.07 -51.05
N ILE A 689 25.54 51.50 -49.82
CA ILE A 689 26.25 52.52 -49.01
C ILE A 689 25.72 52.53 -47.56
N SER A 690 26.60 52.87 -46.61
CA SER A 690 26.36 53.16 -45.17
C SER A 690 27.54 54.02 -44.68
N PRO A 691 27.68 54.43 -43.40
CA PRO A 691 26.71 54.74 -42.35
C PRO A 691 26.86 56.23 -41.88
N ILE A 692 26.21 56.65 -40.78
CA ILE A 692 26.58 57.86 -39.99
C ILE A 692 26.44 57.55 -38.48
N GLU A 693 27.43 57.98 -37.69
CA GLU A 693 27.46 58.00 -36.21
C GLU A 693 27.66 59.44 -35.69
N VAL A 694 27.50 59.67 -34.37
CA VAL A 694 28.46 60.37 -33.46
C VAL A 694 27.79 60.95 -32.19
N ASP A 695 28.44 60.73 -31.05
CA ASP A 695 28.16 61.14 -29.63
C ASP A 695 28.57 62.63 -29.33
N PRO A 696 28.74 63.19 -28.09
CA PRO A 696 28.78 62.56 -26.75
C PRO A 696 28.26 63.30 -25.48
N VAL A 697 28.37 62.55 -24.37
CA VAL A 697 28.23 62.77 -22.91
C VAL A 697 28.82 64.09 -22.33
N PRO A 698 28.39 64.54 -21.11
CA PRO A 698 29.21 64.31 -19.89
C PRO A 698 28.44 63.97 -18.58
N ASP A 699 29.16 63.79 -17.46
CA ASP A 699 28.75 63.10 -16.21
C ASP A 699 29.04 63.92 -14.92
N SER A 700 28.35 63.64 -13.78
CA SER A 700 28.59 64.07 -12.35
C SER A 700 27.29 64.14 -11.49
N SER A 701 27.26 64.12 -10.13
CA SER A 701 28.09 63.50 -9.07
C SER A 701 27.46 63.61 -7.63
N VAL A 702 27.64 62.58 -6.79
CA VAL A 702 28.00 62.63 -5.33
C VAL A 702 27.03 63.09 -4.18
N TYR A 703 27.17 62.39 -3.02
CA TYR A 703 26.81 62.67 -1.59
C TYR A 703 25.45 62.28 -0.92
N SER A 704 25.56 61.94 0.38
CA SER A 704 24.55 61.60 1.42
C SER A 704 24.73 62.58 2.64
N PRO A 705 24.18 62.47 3.90
CA PRO A 705 23.59 61.35 4.68
C PRO A 705 22.10 61.62 5.10
N ASP A 706 21.50 61.48 6.30
CA ASP A 706 21.90 61.18 7.71
C ASP A 706 20.72 60.61 8.58
N VAL A 707 20.91 60.38 9.90
CA VAL A 707 20.18 59.36 10.70
C VAL A 707 19.77 59.79 12.15
N VAL A 708 18.51 59.46 12.60
CA VAL A 708 18.01 59.37 14.03
C VAL A 708 17.84 60.74 14.79
N PRO A 709 17.05 60.93 15.91
CA PRO A 709 16.32 59.98 16.80
C PRO A 709 14.82 60.23 17.15
N VAL A 710 14.17 59.15 17.63
CA VAL A 710 13.26 58.97 18.81
C VAL A 710 12.38 60.12 19.37
N GLY A 711 11.08 59.82 19.60
CA GLY A 711 10.17 60.51 20.54
C GLY A 711 8.83 59.75 20.71
N VAL A 712 8.17 59.83 21.88
CA VAL A 712 6.94 59.04 22.23
C VAL A 712 5.96 59.91 23.03
N ASP A 713 4.63 59.82 22.79
CA ASP A 713 3.55 59.61 23.78
C ASP A 713 2.10 60.01 23.36
N HIS A 714 1.15 59.44 24.10
CA HIS A 714 -0.33 59.48 24.09
C HIS A 714 -1.11 60.76 23.71
N VAL A 715 -2.32 60.56 23.11
CA VAL A 715 -3.62 61.21 23.44
C VAL A 715 -4.78 60.18 23.21
N GLU A 716 -5.93 60.34 23.89
CA GLU A 716 -7.11 59.43 23.88
C GLU A 716 -8.31 59.94 23.04
N GLU A 717 -9.52 59.41 23.32
CA GLU A 717 -10.90 59.84 22.93
C GLU A 717 -11.57 59.22 21.67
N PRO A 718 -12.93 59.12 21.62
CA PRO A 718 -13.83 58.61 22.67
C PRO A 718 -14.95 57.67 22.15
N ASN A 719 -15.86 57.25 23.05
CA ASN A 719 -16.94 56.27 22.85
C ASN A 719 -18.35 56.92 22.70
N VAL A 720 -19.22 56.41 21.80
CA VAL A 720 -20.69 56.71 21.79
C VAL A 720 -21.54 55.50 21.35
N ASP A 721 -22.63 55.30 22.09
CA ASP A 721 -23.54 54.14 22.21
C ASP A 721 -24.35 53.63 21.00
N ARG A 722 -24.95 52.44 21.21
CA ARG A 722 -26.13 51.89 20.51
C ARG A 722 -27.43 52.20 21.27
N PRO A 723 -28.61 52.09 20.62
CA PRO A 723 -29.83 51.65 21.32
C PRO A 723 -30.52 50.41 20.69
N VAL A 724 -31.51 49.87 21.43
CA VAL A 724 -32.21 48.57 21.28
C VAL A 724 -33.65 48.77 21.85
N VAL A 725 -34.73 48.00 21.63
CA VAL A 725 -34.95 46.59 21.22
C VAL A 725 -36.26 46.48 20.39
N GLY A 726 -36.42 45.40 19.59
CA GLY A 726 -37.70 44.96 19.05
C GLY A 726 -37.63 43.50 18.56
N ASP A 727 -38.28 42.58 19.28
CA ASP A 727 -38.35 41.13 18.98
C ASP A 727 -39.77 40.76 18.50
N ASP A 728 -39.96 39.51 18.09
CA ASP A 728 -41.17 38.76 17.66
C ASP A 728 -41.16 38.29 16.19
N SER A 729 -40.72 37.05 15.95
CA SER A 729 -41.61 36.00 15.39
C SER A 729 -40.94 34.61 15.21
N VAL A 730 -41.38 33.67 16.06
CA VAL A 730 -41.52 32.22 15.81
C VAL A 730 -40.42 31.53 14.96
N VAL A 731 -39.42 30.98 15.64
CA VAL A 731 -38.57 29.91 15.06
C VAL A 731 -39.41 28.64 14.91
N SER A 732 -39.47 28.09 13.69
CA SER A 732 -39.86 26.70 13.45
C SER A 732 -38.61 25.85 13.24
N GLU A 733 -38.51 24.70 13.91
CA GLU A 733 -37.36 23.82 13.82
C GLU A 733 -37.34 23.06 12.48
N GLY A 734 -36.60 23.57 11.51
CA GLY A 734 -36.27 22.88 10.26
C GLY A 734 -34.96 22.10 10.37
N GLU A 735 -35.01 20.77 10.22
CA GLU A 735 -33.84 19.89 10.34
C GLU A 735 -32.72 20.23 9.33
N LYS A 736 -31.56 20.66 9.82
CA LYS A 736 -30.33 20.78 9.00
C LYS A 736 -29.74 19.39 8.71
N LYS A 737 -30.20 18.74 7.65
CA LYS A 737 -29.61 17.47 7.16
C LYS A 737 -28.34 17.74 6.35
N ASN A 738 -27.28 16.99 6.63
CA ASN A 738 -25.94 17.20 6.12
C ASN A 738 -25.63 16.26 4.94
N PHE A 739 -24.68 16.62 4.07
CA PHE A 739 -24.27 15.79 2.92
C PHE A 739 -23.91 14.35 3.32
N TRP A 740 -23.23 14.16 4.45
CA TRP A 740 -22.91 12.82 4.97
C TRP A 740 -24.15 12.03 5.43
N SER A 741 -25.24 12.68 5.87
CA SER A 741 -26.50 11.98 6.13
C SER A 741 -27.20 11.60 4.83
N TRP A 742 -27.22 12.47 3.81
CA TRP A 742 -27.74 12.12 2.48
C TRP A 742 -27.02 10.92 1.85
N LEU A 743 -25.69 10.89 1.95
CA LEU A 743 -24.87 9.80 1.41
C LEU A 743 -25.01 8.49 2.21
N THR A 744 -25.34 8.56 3.51
CA THR A 744 -25.66 7.37 4.33
C THR A 744 -27.13 6.93 4.27
N ASP A 745 -28.08 7.84 4.03
CA ASP A 745 -29.49 7.53 3.75
C ASP A 745 -29.63 6.79 2.40
N LYS A 746 -28.87 7.21 1.38
CA LYS A 746 -28.68 6.43 0.14
C LYS A 746 -28.21 5.00 0.45
N PHE A 747 -27.31 4.83 1.42
CA PHE A 747 -26.78 3.52 1.87
C PHE A 747 -27.83 2.66 2.60
N GLU A 748 -28.63 3.23 3.51
CA GLU A 748 -29.73 2.52 4.19
C GLU A 748 -30.86 2.11 3.22
N SER A 749 -31.13 2.89 2.16
CA SER A 749 -32.11 2.52 1.13
C SER A 749 -31.72 1.24 0.36
N VAL A 750 -30.43 1.06 0.07
CA VAL A 750 -29.90 -0.16 -0.56
C VAL A 750 -29.88 -1.33 0.43
N LYS A 751 -29.60 -1.05 1.71
CA LYS A 751 -29.63 -2.03 2.81
C LYS A 751 -31.04 -2.56 3.12
N THR A 752 -32.07 -1.73 2.96
CA THR A 752 -33.48 -2.15 3.03
C THR A 752 -33.91 -2.94 1.79
N TRP A 753 -33.43 -2.59 0.59
CA TRP A 753 -33.61 -3.42 -0.61
C TRP A 753 -33.02 -4.83 -0.43
N LEU A 754 -31.77 -4.95 0.07
CA LEU A 754 -31.13 -6.24 0.36
C LEU A 754 -31.85 -7.06 1.45
N LYS A 755 -32.38 -6.41 2.50
CA LYS A 755 -33.20 -7.09 3.52
C LYS A 755 -34.54 -7.57 2.96
N ASN A 756 -35.19 -6.78 2.12
CA ASN A 756 -36.49 -7.12 1.54
C ASN A 756 -36.39 -8.16 0.41
N GLY A 757 -35.23 -8.27 -0.26
CA GLY A 757 -34.91 -9.37 -1.16
C GLY A 757 -34.92 -10.71 -0.42
N LYS A 758 -34.11 -10.85 0.64
CA LYS A 758 -34.09 -12.09 1.45
C LYS A 758 -35.45 -12.46 2.04
N LYS A 759 -36.27 -11.46 2.41
CA LYS A 759 -37.60 -11.73 2.96
C LYS A 759 -38.62 -12.33 1.97
N LYS A 760 -38.30 -12.37 0.66
CA LYS A 760 -39.13 -13.03 -0.37
C LYS A 760 -38.69 -14.45 -0.73
N GLU A 761 -37.53 -14.92 -0.27
CA GLU A 761 -37.10 -16.31 -0.47
C GLU A 761 -37.68 -17.24 0.60
N ASP A 762 -37.91 -16.74 1.83
CA ASP A 762 -38.44 -17.53 2.96
C ASP A 762 -39.98 -17.75 2.95
N GLU A 763 -40.76 -17.04 2.11
CA GLU A 763 -42.24 -17.13 2.11
C GLU A 763 -42.82 -18.05 1.01
N ASN A 764 -42.01 -18.58 0.09
CA ASN A 764 -42.48 -19.35 -1.08
C ASN A 764 -42.17 -20.86 -1.03
N VAL A 765 -42.14 -21.46 0.17
CA VAL A 765 -41.97 -22.92 0.36
C VAL A 765 -43.07 -23.52 1.25
N THR A 766 -44.34 -23.28 0.93
CA THR A 766 -45.45 -24.12 1.42
C THR A 766 -46.69 -24.02 0.50
N VAL A 767 -47.45 -25.13 0.42
CA VAL A 767 -48.79 -25.27 -0.19
C VAL A 767 -48.85 -25.41 -1.72
N VAL A 768 -48.97 -26.68 -2.15
CA VAL A 768 -49.49 -27.24 -3.42
C VAL A 768 -48.74 -26.85 -4.71
#